data_AF-A0A1L0C1I1-F1
#
_entry.id   AF-A0A1L0C1I1-F1
#
_cell.length_a   1.000
_cell.length_b   1.000
_cell.length_c   1.000
_cell.angle_alpha   90.00
_cell.angle_beta   90.00
_cell.angle_gamma   90.00
#
_symmetry.space_group_name_H-M   'P 1'
#
loop_
_entity.id
_entity.type
_entity.pdbx_description
1 polymer ?
#
loop_
_entity_poly.entity_id
_entity_poly.type
_entity_poly.pdbx_seq_one_letter_code
_entity_poly.pdbx_strand_id
1 'polypeptide(L)'
;MFPHPCIGIVRFSTIKKSPLDFQSNCEKVELDEEKISNQSTLLATDVKQDVNSGLSGMLIRFIQKESKILRESMNIDESLDSGPDIDRSTLSPSIRAQLDAQVDDYQRFLLLLTHHPINVPPHLMLHYFLAIPAILPQERTELLKYLIFHNLWYDFWLVAVSDGTTMSDVEELLDLVHESLISNNNLKLGIWQALAAAHLVTSSLGLLNAISENAEYRLELPKGSVENFYNYLFSIQTAPNIDALRQVSPEETLRTNLVHRAFYVRRQAGLISSDDIPSFLHTIDKELTKIPGFASLILSSDALLRVLLETVTLLVADRKSHLNDFDYFCILKTSPPLLYPVYLSMCKNIRRRLVKSDQIMSLLVDMAITDVSLVETLVMKFHLAISVETWIQLIPIFISNNQVLRKLRKTQPSKFNKAIDGLLAENPDLPDLTLLTLIDICNGHPQIIRKLLQRLSPDTNNLEFLLKIDFSAYNLLEVMRFAFRHRIVNINTFKLVDRMLHQTWDVDALNRQASVAHSEQKHTSTLRNDDFRMYYRASSEKDKQALLFNLQALAQTISLGSPEDTASILNGLRKFMDLESFTFVKSATGKNYIFDRLVARTMHFIYKNHSHMAKQGVMAIREVLSKLNFDSTITQASLFEHIVYDDPEICIDILKTIGRTRHF
;
A
#
# COMPACT_ATOMS: atom_id res chain seq x y z
N MET A 1 38.34 -1.25 36.62
CA MET A 1 38.27 -0.01 35.83
C MET A 1 38.34 -0.43 34.37
N PHE A 2 37.19 -0.45 33.68
CA PHE A 2 37.06 -1.01 32.33
C PHE A 2 36.67 0.10 31.33
N PRO A 3 37.12 0.04 30.08
CA PRO A 3 36.64 0.96 29.05
C PRO A 3 35.22 0.57 28.61
N HIS A 4 34.29 1.51 28.67
CA HIS A 4 32.94 1.35 28.13
C HIS A 4 32.95 1.38 26.59
N PRO A 5 32.10 0.59 25.91
CA PRO A 5 31.68 0.90 24.55
C PRO A 5 30.63 2.02 24.60
N CYS A 6 31.08 3.26 24.83
CA CYS A 6 30.20 4.42 24.68
C CYS A 6 29.97 4.70 23.19
N ILE A 7 28.71 4.84 22.79
CA ILE A 7 28.32 5.45 21.51
C ILE A 7 28.96 6.85 21.46
N GLY A 8 29.76 7.10 20.43
CA GLY A 8 30.58 8.31 20.30
C GLY A 8 29.76 9.56 19.98
N ILE A 9 29.20 10.22 20.98
CA ILE A 9 28.69 11.59 20.83
C ILE A 9 29.88 12.56 20.82
N VAL A 10 30.20 13.09 19.65
CA VAL A 10 31.27 14.07 19.46
C VAL A 10 30.90 15.40 20.14
N ARG A 11 31.39 15.62 21.37
CA ARG A 11 31.30 16.91 22.05
C ARG A 11 32.43 17.85 21.61
N PHE A 12 32.14 18.77 20.70
CA PHE A 12 32.90 20.01 20.59
C PHE A 12 32.36 21.04 21.58
N SER A 13 33.15 21.42 22.59
CA SER A 13 32.88 22.61 23.38
C SER A 13 34.17 23.20 23.97
N THR A 14 34.55 24.41 23.53
CA THR A 14 35.41 25.35 24.29
C THR A 14 35.35 26.74 23.66
N ILE A 15 34.32 27.53 23.98
CA ILE A 15 34.43 29.00 24.04
C ILE A 15 33.84 29.46 25.39
N LYS A 16 34.51 30.43 26.00
CA LYS A 16 34.33 30.85 27.40
C LYS A 16 33.09 31.74 27.58
N LYS A 17 32.49 31.68 28.77
CA LYS A 17 31.58 32.73 29.25
C LYS A 17 32.34 34.03 29.51
N SER A 18 31.75 35.16 29.14
CA SER A 18 31.96 36.47 29.79
C SER A 18 30.59 37.11 30.04
N PRO A 19 30.33 37.67 31.23
CA PRO A 19 29.08 38.37 31.53
C PRO A 19 29.16 39.85 31.14
N LEU A 20 28.04 40.42 30.72
CA LEU A 20 27.63 41.84 30.63
C LEU A 20 26.27 41.83 29.87
N ASP A 21 25.30 42.71 30.02
CA ASP A 21 24.79 43.56 31.10
C ASP A 21 23.67 44.42 30.43
N PHE A 22 22.69 44.85 31.23
CA PHE A 22 21.78 46.01 30.98
C PHE A 22 20.61 45.98 29.94
N GLN A 23 19.51 46.61 30.42
CA GLN A 23 18.40 47.28 29.74
C GLN A 23 17.48 46.43 28.84
N SER A 24 16.24 46.15 29.24
CA SER A 24 15.10 47.06 29.45
C SER A 24 14.68 47.84 28.19
N ASN A 25 13.55 47.44 27.60
CA ASN A 25 12.57 48.36 27.04
C ASN A 25 11.20 47.70 27.08
N CYS A 26 10.28 48.33 27.82
CA CYS A 26 8.85 48.06 27.65
C CYS A 26 8.34 48.99 26.56
N GLU A 27 7.84 48.44 25.45
CA GLU A 27 6.86 49.13 24.63
C GLU A 27 5.52 48.39 24.73
N LYS A 28 4.46 49.16 24.95
CA LYS A 28 3.06 48.73 25.00
C LYS A 28 2.46 48.79 23.58
N VAL A 29 1.14 48.65 23.49
CA VAL A 29 0.26 49.08 22.37
C VAL A 29 0.17 48.00 21.27
N GLU A 30 -0.99 47.49 20.84
CA GLU A 30 -2.41 47.72 21.23
C GLU A 30 -3.26 46.45 21.01
N LEU A 31 -4.48 46.40 21.56
CA LEU A 31 -5.48 45.35 21.34
C LEU A 31 -6.51 45.84 20.31
N ASP A 32 -6.67 45.12 19.19
CA ASP A 32 -7.76 45.34 18.22
C ASP A 32 -8.68 44.10 18.15
N GLU A 33 -9.77 44.13 18.92
CA GLU A 33 -10.85 43.15 18.87
C GLU A 33 -11.95 43.54 17.86
N GLU A 34 -11.75 43.33 16.55
CA GLU A 34 -12.89 43.34 15.61
C GLU A 34 -12.60 42.63 14.26
N LYS A 35 -12.89 41.32 14.16
CA LYS A 35 -13.21 40.56 12.91
C LYS A 35 -13.39 39.03 13.09
N ILE A 36 -14.30 38.59 13.98
CA ILE A 36 -14.86 37.23 13.89
C ILE A 36 -16.38 37.29 13.93
N SER A 37 -16.95 37.77 12.83
CA SER A 37 -18.36 37.65 12.50
C SER A 37 -18.47 37.12 11.08
N ASN A 38 -19.42 36.20 10.84
CA ASN A 38 -19.72 35.54 9.56
C ASN A 38 -18.74 34.45 9.09
N GLN A 39 -18.91 33.23 9.62
CA GLN A 39 -19.03 32.01 8.78
C GLN A 39 -19.58 30.82 9.57
N SER A 40 -20.86 30.87 9.90
CA SER A 40 -21.62 29.76 10.48
C SER A 40 -23.02 29.69 9.88
N THR A 41 -23.15 29.02 8.73
CA THR A 41 -24.34 28.26 8.29
C THR A 41 -24.13 27.68 6.88
N LEU A 42 -24.19 26.35 6.74
CA LEU A 42 -25.12 25.61 5.86
C LEU A 42 -24.71 24.12 5.76
N LEU A 43 -25.51 23.23 6.38
CA LEU A 43 -25.97 21.91 5.87
C LEU A 43 -24.90 20.80 5.61
N ALA A 44 -24.89 19.59 6.20
CA ALA A 44 -25.95 18.60 6.54
C ALA A 44 -26.84 18.27 5.32
N THR A 45 -26.98 17.06 4.73
CA THR A 45 -26.99 15.66 5.21
C THR A 45 -26.80 14.69 4.02
N ASP A 46 -26.52 13.38 4.07
CA ASP A 46 -26.04 12.41 5.08
C ASP A 46 -25.72 11.07 4.37
N VAL A 47 -24.73 10.29 4.82
CA VAL A 47 -24.68 8.82 4.59
C VAL A 47 -24.14 8.09 5.84
N LYS A 48 -24.85 7.03 6.23
CA LYS A 48 -24.65 6.22 7.44
C LYS A 48 -23.24 5.63 7.61
N GLN A 49 -22.58 5.95 8.73
CA GLN A 49 -21.52 5.15 9.37
C GLN A 49 -21.60 5.32 10.90
N ASP A 50 -21.00 4.41 11.66
CA ASP A 50 -21.29 4.16 13.07
C ASP A 50 -21.23 5.37 14.02
N VAL A 51 -22.29 5.53 14.81
CA VAL A 51 -22.50 6.65 15.77
C VAL A 51 -21.38 6.74 16.82
N ASN A 52 -20.71 5.64 17.14
CA ASN A 52 -19.58 5.63 18.09
C ASN A 52 -18.28 6.23 17.54
N SER A 53 -18.15 6.43 16.22
CA SER A 53 -16.96 7.04 15.61
C SER A 53 -16.95 8.58 15.70
N GLY A 54 -18.12 9.21 15.61
CA GLY A 54 -18.24 10.67 15.56
C GLY A 54 -17.83 11.35 16.88
N LEU A 55 -18.26 10.80 18.02
CA LEU A 55 -17.98 11.38 19.33
C LEU A 55 -16.50 11.27 19.71
N SER A 56 -15.87 10.12 19.41
CA SER A 56 -14.42 9.92 19.60
C SER A 56 -13.59 10.83 18.69
N GLY A 57 -13.92 10.91 17.39
CA GLY A 57 -13.22 11.80 16.45
C GLY A 57 -13.38 13.29 16.78
N MET A 58 -14.53 13.69 17.33
CA MET A 58 -14.78 15.06 17.76
C MET A 58 -14.03 15.40 19.06
N LEU A 59 -13.96 14.46 20.02
CA LEU A 59 -13.12 14.58 21.23
C LEU A 59 -11.64 14.66 20.88
N ILE A 60 -11.13 13.80 19.99
CA ILE A 60 -9.72 13.83 19.56
C ILE A 60 -9.38 15.16 18.89
N ARG A 61 -10.25 15.68 18.00
CA ARG A 61 -10.04 17.01 17.38
C ARG A 61 -10.16 18.15 18.38
N PHE A 62 -11.03 18.04 19.38
CA PHE A 62 -11.15 19.03 20.45
C PHE A 62 -9.88 19.03 21.31
N ILE A 63 -9.39 17.87 21.74
CA ILE A 63 -8.13 17.71 22.47
C ILE A 63 -6.94 18.22 21.64
N GLN A 64 -6.85 17.89 20.35
CA GLN A 64 -5.81 18.43 19.46
C GLN A 64 -5.85 19.96 19.36
N LYS A 65 -7.05 20.55 19.28
CA LYS A 65 -7.23 22.00 19.20
C LYS A 65 -6.90 22.69 20.52
N GLU A 66 -7.40 22.18 21.65
CA GLU A 66 -7.11 22.71 22.98
C GLU A 66 -5.64 22.51 23.36
N SER A 67 -5.03 21.35 23.12
CA SER A 67 -3.59 21.14 23.35
C SER A 67 -2.71 22.06 22.49
N LYS A 68 -3.15 22.40 21.27
CA LYS A 68 -2.48 23.42 20.45
C LYS A 68 -2.61 24.82 21.05
N ILE A 69 -3.82 25.23 21.43
CA ILE A 69 -4.08 26.53 22.09
C ILE A 69 -3.34 26.62 23.45
N LEU A 70 -3.22 25.52 24.19
CA LEU A 70 -2.49 25.46 25.45
C LEU A 70 -0.98 25.64 25.22
N ARG A 71 -0.40 24.97 24.21
CA ARG A 71 1.01 25.18 23.81
C ARG A 71 1.28 26.63 23.39
N GLU A 72 0.40 27.19 22.55
CA GLU A 72 0.50 28.57 22.06
C GLU A 72 0.33 29.60 23.19
N SER A 73 -0.55 29.35 24.17
CA SER A 73 -0.76 30.26 25.31
C SER A 73 0.27 30.14 26.44
N MET A 74 0.98 29.01 26.54
CA MET A 74 2.01 28.80 27.57
C MET A 74 3.40 29.32 27.19
N ASN A 75 3.60 29.83 25.96
CA ASN A 75 4.91 30.27 25.45
C ASN A 75 6.00 29.19 25.68
N ILE A 76 5.66 27.92 25.38
CA ILE A 76 6.63 26.83 25.42
C ILE A 76 7.57 27.04 24.24
N ASP A 77 8.76 27.55 24.55
CA ASP A 77 9.85 27.83 23.62
C ASP A 77 10.15 26.57 22.79
N GLU A 78 9.96 26.61 21.46
CA GLU A 78 10.21 25.46 20.57
C GLU A 78 11.67 24.96 20.67
N SER A 79 12.56 25.83 21.15
CA SER A 79 13.97 25.53 21.45
C SER A 79 14.21 24.62 22.66
N LEU A 80 13.19 24.30 23.47
CA LEU A 80 13.29 23.39 24.62
C LEU A 80 12.84 21.95 24.34
N ASP A 81 12.01 21.74 23.31
CA ASP A 81 11.47 20.43 22.93
C ASP A 81 12.23 19.77 21.77
N SER A 82 13.29 20.42 21.26
CA SER A 82 14.27 19.80 20.37
C SER A 82 15.20 18.87 21.14
N GLY A 83 14.65 17.76 21.65
CA GLY A 83 15.41 16.53 21.80
C GLY A 83 16.09 16.19 20.46
N PRO A 84 17.22 15.45 20.46
CA PRO A 84 17.99 15.22 19.24
C PRO A 84 17.09 14.63 18.15
N ASP A 85 16.97 15.35 17.02
CA ASP A 85 16.12 14.98 15.89
C ASP A 85 16.31 13.50 15.55
N ILE A 86 15.31 12.69 15.89
CA ILE A 86 15.42 11.24 15.75
C ILE A 86 15.43 10.94 14.26
N ASP A 87 16.45 10.23 13.78
CA ASP A 87 16.55 9.90 12.35
C ASP A 87 15.47 8.89 11.91
N ARG A 88 14.30 9.41 11.57
CA ARG A 88 13.17 8.68 10.99
C ARG A 88 13.41 8.30 9.51
N SER A 89 14.55 8.67 8.90
CA SER A 89 14.85 8.37 7.48
C SER A 89 14.85 6.86 7.18
N THR A 90 15.21 6.06 8.18
CA THR A 90 15.31 4.60 8.11
C THR A 90 13.96 3.86 8.12
N LEU A 91 12.86 4.55 8.44
CA LEU A 91 11.51 4.00 8.35
C LEU A 91 10.92 4.12 6.94
N SER A 92 10.04 3.18 6.59
CA SER A 92 9.24 3.30 5.36
C SER A 92 8.33 4.55 5.40
N PRO A 93 8.05 5.19 4.25
CA PRO A 93 7.22 6.40 4.20
C PRO A 93 5.84 6.23 4.83
N SER A 94 5.24 5.04 4.68
CA SER A 94 3.95 4.67 5.26
C SER A 94 3.97 4.70 6.80
N ILE A 95 4.98 4.09 7.44
CA ILE A 95 5.11 4.08 8.91
C ILE A 95 5.42 5.50 9.42
N ARG A 96 6.27 6.25 8.69
CA ARG A 96 6.61 7.64 9.03
C ARG A 96 5.36 8.53 9.05
N ALA A 97 4.56 8.50 7.98
CA ALA A 97 3.31 9.26 7.91
C ALA A 97 2.30 8.87 9.00
N GLN A 98 2.25 7.59 9.40
CA GLN A 98 1.40 7.15 10.51
C GLN A 98 1.89 7.67 11.87
N LEU A 99 3.21 7.73 12.10
CA LEU A 99 3.82 8.27 13.33
C LEU A 99 3.65 9.78 13.44
N ASP A 100 3.85 10.50 12.34
CA ASP A 100 3.71 11.96 12.27
C ASP A 100 2.25 12.39 12.47
N ALA A 101 1.28 11.50 12.22
CA ALA A 101 -0.14 11.70 12.52
C ALA A 101 -0.54 11.40 13.98
N GLN A 102 0.32 10.78 14.79
CA GLN A 102 0.03 10.53 16.22
C GLN A 102 0.30 11.79 17.05
N VAL A 103 -0.46 11.97 18.14
CA VAL A 103 -0.39 13.20 18.96
C VAL A 103 0.77 13.15 19.96
N ASP A 104 0.92 12.01 20.66
CA ASP A 104 1.88 11.80 21.74
C ASP A 104 2.84 10.62 21.47
N ASP A 105 3.92 10.54 22.26
CA ASP A 105 4.94 9.50 22.10
C ASP A 105 4.46 8.11 22.54
N TYR A 106 3.46 8.05 23.40
CA TYR A 106 2.82 6.80 23.79
C TYR A 106 2.08 6.16 22.61
N GLN A 107 1.27 6.92 21.87
CA GLN A 107 0.63 6.47 20.62
C GLN A 107 1.67 6.11 19.56
N ARG A 108 2.79 6.84 19.46
CA ARG A 108 3.89 6.49 18.54
C ARG A 108 4.53 5.15 18.90
N PHE A 109 4.80 4.90 20.19
CA PHE A 109 5.30 3.62 20.70
C PHE A 109 4.32 2.47 20.45
N LEU A 110 3.03 2.64 20.78
CA LEU A 110 2.00 1.64 20.50
C LEU A 110 1.89 1.32 19.01
N LEU A 111 1.92 2.34 18.15
CA LEU A 111 1.92 2.17 16.70
C LEU A 111 3.13 1.34 16.25
N LEU A 112 4.34 1.63 16.74
CA LEU A 112 5.54 0.84 16.43
C LEU A 112 5.40 -0.62 16.88
N LEU A 113 4.81 -0.90 18.04
CA LEU A 113 4.56 -2.27 18.51
C LEU A 113 3.59 -3.06 17.61
N THR A 114 2.69 -2.40 16.86
CA THR A 114 1.81 -3.09 15.90
C THR A 114 2.54 -3.54 14.62
N HIS A 115 3.73 -3.02 14.33
CA HIS A 115 4.50 -3.36 13.14
C HIS A 115 5.45 -4.53 13.39
N HIS A 116 5.69 -5.34 12.35
CA HIS A 116 6.61 -6.48 12.46
C HIS A 116 8.05 -6.01 12.80
N PRO A 117 8.78 -6.67 13.71
CA PRO A 117 10.06 -6.18 14.24
C PRO A 117 11.13 -5.79 13.20
N ILE A 118 11.17 -6.46 12.04
CA ILE A 118 12.04 -6.13 10.89
C ILE A 118 11.87 -4.68 10.41
N ASN A 119 10.65 -4.15 10.43
CA ASN A 119 10.30 -2.86 9.83
C ASN A 119 10.54 -1.67 10.77
N VAL A 120 10.80 -1.93 12.05
CA VAL A 120 11.03 -0.91 13.08
C VAL A 120 12.49 -0.98 13.56
N PRO A 121 13.27 0.10 13.47
CA PRO A 121 14.63 0.15 14.03
C PRO A 121 14.64 0.12 15.57
N PRO A 122 15.51 -0.67 16.22
CA PRO A 122 15.51 -0.79 17.68
C PRO A 122 15.80 0.49 18.44
N HIS A 123 16.68 1.35 17.91
CA HIS A 123 16.99 2.64 18.53
C HIS A 123 15.77 3.54 18.63
N LEU A 124 14.85 3.48 17.65
CA LEU A 124 13.63 4.28 17.62
C LEU A 124 12.60 3.75 18.62
N MET A 125 12.44 2.43 18.69
CA MET A 125 11.56 1.77 19.67
C MET A 125 12.00 2.08 21.10
N LEU A 126 13.29 1.92 21.40
CA LEU A 126 13.85 2.19 22.73
C LEU A 126 13.81 3.68 23.07
N HIS A 127 13.98 4.58 22.10
CA HIS A 127 13.84 6.02 22.34
C HIS A 127 12.45 6.38 22.86
N TYR A 128 11.39 5.97 22.15
CA TYR A 128 10.02 6.27 22.61
C TYR A 128 9.70 5.57 23.94
N PHE A 129 10.15 4.33 24.15
CA PHE A 129 10.02 3.63 25.43
C PHE A 129 10.60 4.46 26.60
N LEU A 130 11.81 5.00 26.44
CA LEU A 130 12.48 5.80 27.48
C LEU A 130 11.86 7.18 27.71
N ALA A 131 11.12 7.71 26.73
CA ALA A 131 10.39 8.98 26.85
C ALA A 131 9.04 8.84 27.61
N ILE A 132 8.51 7.62 27.73
CA ILE A 132 7.18 7.37 28.30
C ILE A 132 7.28 7.12 29.82
N PRO A 133 6.49 7.83 30.66
CA PRO A 133 6.60 7.71 32.12
C PRO A 133 5.97 6.43 32.71
N ALA A 134 5.02 5.79 32.02
CA ALA A 134 4.37 4.56 32.47
C ALA A 134 3.83 3.76 31.26
N ILE A 135 3.97 2.43 31.31
CA ILE A 135 3.63 1.50 30.22
C ILE A 135 2.85 0.32 30.80
N LEU A 136 1.83 -0.17 30.09
CA LEU A 136 1.02 -1.29 30.57
C LEU A 136 1.79 -2.63 30.47
N PRO A 137 1.52 -3.62 31.35
CA PRO A 137 2.24 -4.89 31.34
C PRO A 137 2.23 -5.62 30.00
N GLN A 138 1.12 -5.57 29.26
CA GLN A 138 1.00 -6.20 27.93
C GLN A 138 1.94 -5.56 26.89
N GLU A 139 2.05 -4.24 26.91
CA GLU A 139 2.91 -3.46 26.01
C GLU A 139 4.39 -3.70 26.31
N ARG A 140 4.73 -3.81 27.60
CA ARG A 140 6.07 -4.23 28.06
C ARG A 140 6.41 -5.63 27.55
N THR A 141 5.47 -6.58 27.61
CA THR A 141 5.67 -7.94 27.09
C THR A 141 5.90 -7.96 25.57
N GLU A 142 5.17 -7.16 24.79
CA GLU A 142 5.42 -7.06 23.34
C GLU A 142 6.76 -6.38 23.02
N LEU A 143 7.18 -5.37 23.78
CA LEU A 143 8.53 -4.80 23.67
C LEU A 143 9.61 -5.85 24.00
N LEU A 144 9.42 -6.66 25.04
CA LEU A 144 10.37 -7.73 25.38
C LEU A 144 10.47 -8.77 24.26
N LYS A 145 9.35 -9.17 23.62
CA LYS A 145 9.35 -10.03 22.42
C LYS A 145 10.10 -9.38 21.24
N TYR A 146 9.92 -8.07 21.04
CA TYR A 146 10.64 -7.30 20.03
C TYR A 146 12.16 -7.31 20.28
N LEU A 147 12.60 -7.11 21.53
CA LEU A 147 14.03 -7.16 21.90
C LEU A 147 14.61 -8.58 21.75
N ILE A 148 13.86 -9.62 22.10
CA ILE A 148 14.22 -11.03 21.85
C ILE A 148 14.40 -11.29 20.34
N PHE A 149 13.51 -10.79 19.49
CA PHE A 149 13.65 -10.94 18.02
C PHE A 149 14.96 -10.35 17.50
N HIS A 150 15.36 -9.18 17.99
CA HIS A 150 16.60 -8.51 17.58
C HIS A 150 17.86 -9.00 18.32
N ASN A 151 17.76 -10.05 19.16
CA ASN A 151 18.84 -10.52 20.04
C ASN A 151 19.44 -9.40 20.92
N LEU A 152 18.65 -8.40 21.32
CA LEU A 152 19.06 -7.26 22.15
C LEU A 152 18.96 -7.62 23.64
N TRP A 153 19.74 -8.63 24.03
CA TRP A 153 19.66 -9.25 25.35
C TRP A 153 20.06 -8.34 26.50
N TYR A 154 20.93 -7.36 26.27
CA TYR A 154 21.31 -6.37 27.28
C TYR A 154 20.13 -5.46 27.61
N ASP A 155 19.52 -4.85 26.58
CA ASP A 155 18.35 -3.98 26.73
C ASP A 155 17.14 -4.76 27.25
N PHE A 156 16.96 -6.02 26.83
CA PHE A 156 15.94 -6.93 27.36
C PHE A 156 16.02 -7.03 28.88
N TRP A 157 17.19 -7.32 29.46
CA TRP A 157 17.32 -7.45 30.91
C TRP A 157 17.18 -6.12 31.64
N LEU A 158 17.63 -5.00 31.05
CA LEU A 158 17.39 -3.66 31.60
C LEU A 158 15.90 -3.28 31.63
N VAL A 159 15.13 -3.70 30.62
CA VAL A 159 13.68 -3.43 30.53
C VAL A 159 12.87 -4.43 31.38
N ALA A 160 13.37 -5.65 31.57
CA ALA A 160 12.69 -6.72 32.31
C ALA A 160 12.90 -6.64 33.84
N VAL A 161 14.13 -6.34 34.28
CA VAL A 161 14.50 -6.31 35.71
C VAL A 161 14.26 -4.93 36.32
N SER A 162 13.71 -4.91 37.53
CA SER A 162 13.57 -3.71 38.37
C SER A 162 13.87 -4.06 39.83
N ASP A 163 14.00 -3.06 40.70
CA ASP A 163 14.33 -3.26 42.13
C ASP A 163 13.30 -4.11 42.91
N GLY A 164 12.14 -4.42 42.32
CA GLY A 164 11.10 -5.28 42.88
C GLY A 164 10.91 -6.65 42.21
N THR A 165 11.77 -7.05 41.26
CA THR A 165 11.63 -8.33 40.53
C THR A 165 11.67 -9.54 41.47
N THR A 166 10.60 -10.34 41.47
CA THR A 166 10.42 -11.55 42.28
C THR A 166 10.85 -12.82 41.54
N MET A 167 10.89 -13.95 42.25
CA MET A 167 11.14 -15.26 41.63
C MET A 167 10.07 -15.63 40.58
N SER A 168 8.81 -15.28 40.82
CA SER A 168 7.70 -15.53 39.89
C SER A 168 7.90 -14.76 38.57
N ASP A 169 8.34 -13.50 38.68
CA ASP A 169 8.64 -12.68 37.49
C ASP A 169 9.80 -13.27 36.68
N VAL A 170 10.82 -13.84 37.34
CA VAL A 170 11.94 -14.53 36.67
C VAL A 170 11.47 -15.78 35.92
N GLU A 171 10.55 -16.56 36.50
CA GLU A 171 9.95 -17.72 35.82
C GLU A 171 9.15 -17.29 34.58
N GLU A 172 8.27 -16.29 34.70
CA GLU A 172 7.48 -15.77 33.57
C GLU A 172 8.36 -15.18 32.45
N LEU A 173 9.46 -14.49 32.82
CA LEU A 173 10.42 -13.96 31.86
C LEU A 173 11.19 -15.06 31.11
N LEU A 174 11.54 -16.16 31.78
CA LEU A 174 12.22 -17.29 31.15
C LEU A 174 11.29 -18.08 30.23
N ASP A 175 10.03 -18.26 30.63
CA ASP A 175 8.98 -18.83 29.76
C ASP A 175 8.78 -17.96 28.50
N LEU A 176 8.70 -16.63 28.65
CA LEU A 176 8.59 -15.68 27.53
C LEU A 176 9.79 -15.77 26.57
N VAL A 177 11.01 -15.87 27.10
CA VAL A 177 12.23 -16.07 26.30
C VAL A 177 12.17 -17.41 25.56
N HIS A 178 11.76 -18.49 26.23
CA HIS A 178 11.65 -19.82 25.65
C HIS A 178 10.66 -19.86 24.47
N GLU A 179 9.43 -19.38 24.67
CA GLU A 179 8.38 -19.35 23.64
C GLU A 179 8.77 -18.48 22.43
N SER A 180 9.36 -17.31 22.70
CA SER A 180 9.81 -16.38 21.65
C SER A 180 10.96 -16.97 20.84
N LEU A 181 11.91 -17.66 21.48
CA LEU A 181 13.03 -18.32 20.80
C LEU A 181 12.62 -19.57 20.02
N ILE A 182 11.61 -20.31 20.46
CA ILE A 182 10.98 -21.38 19.66
C ILE A 182 10.32 -20.77 18.42
N SER A 183 9.54 -19.71 18.60
CA SER A 183 8.83 -19.02 17.51
C SER A 183 9.79 -18.53 16.43
N ASN A 184 10.88 -17.88 16.85
CA ASN A 184 11.93 -17.32 15.99
C ASN A 184 12.95 -18.36 15.46
N ASN A 185 12.81 -19.64 15.82
CA ASN A 185 13.80 -20.69 15.52
C ASN A 185 15.23 -20.28 15.97
N ASN A 186 15.44 -19.84 17.22
CA ASN A 186 16.75 -19.44 17.78
C ASN A 186 17.05 -20.07 19.17
N LEU A 187 16.31 -21.11 19.58
CA LEU A 187 16.41 -21.67 20.93
C LEU A 187 17.84 -22.05 21.38
N LYS A 188 18.59 -22.73 20.51
CA LYS A 188 19.88 -23.35 20.86
C LYS A 188 21.00 -22.36 21.18
N LEU A 189 20.96 -21.13 20.64
CA LEU A 189 21.94 -20.08 20.94
C LEU A 189 21.32 -18.93 21.74
N GLY A 190 20.06 -18.58 21.49
CA GLY A 190 19.37 -17.49 22.16
C GLY A 190 19.34 -17.60 23.68
N ILE A 191 19.10 -18.80 24.24
CA ILE A 191 19.14 -19.01 25.70
C ILE A 191 20.51 -18.60 26.28
N TRP A 192 21.60 -19.05 25.66
CA TRP A 192 22.95 -18.76 26.13
C TRP A 192 23.36 -17.31 25.88
N GLN A 193 22.84 -16.67 24.83
CA GLN A 193 22.98 -15.22 24.64
C GLN A 193 22.24 -14.43 25.72
N ALA A 194 21.02 -14.83 26.08
CA ALA A 194 20.22 -14.24 27.15
C ALA A 194 20.95 -14.35 28.50
N LEU A 195 21.39 -15.56 28.87
CA LEU A 195 22.15 -15.79 30.10
C LEU A 195 23.48 -15.02 30.12
N ALA A 196 24.22 -15.00 29.01
CA ALA A 196 25.45 -14.21 28.89
C ALA A 196 25.22 -12.71 29.14
N ALA A 197 24.09 -12.16 28.70
CA ALA A 197 23.72 -10.78 28.98
C ALA A 197 23.21 -10.57 30.41
N ALA A 198 22.46 -11.52 30.98
CA ALA A 198 22.01 -11.48 32.37
C ALA A 198 23.20 -11.28 33.32
N HIS A 199 24.25 -12.10 33.14
CA HIS A 199 25.49 -12.01 33.91
C HIS A 199 26.20 -10.64 33.84
N LEU A 200 26.00 -9.88 32.76
CA LEU A 200 26.57 -8.53 32.58
C LEU A 200 25.68 -7.41 33.12
N VAL A 201 24.37 -7.63 33.22
CA VAL A 201 23.39 -6.62 33.65
C VAL A 201 23.07 -6.74 35.15
N THR A 202 22.92 -7.95 35.67
CA THR A 202 22.44 -8.16 37.05
C THR A 202 23.53 -7.85 38.07
N SER A 203 23.37 -6.73 38.79
CA SER A 203 24.26 -6.34 39.89
C SER A 203 24.03 -7.13 41.18
N SER A 204 22.90 -7.84 41.31
CA SER A 204 22.57 -8.70 42.45
C SER A 204 22.90 -10.16 42.16
N LEU A 205 23.85 -10.72 42.94
CA LEU A 205 24.20 -12.15 42.86
C LEU A 205 23.00 -13.06 43.17
N GLY A 206 22.08 -12.63 44.05
CA GLY A 206 20.87 -13.39 44.36
C GLY A 206 19.93 -13.51 43.16
N LEU A 207 19.77 -12.43 42.38
CA LEU A 207 18.95 -12.45 41.16
C LEU A 207 19.61 -13.26 40.05
N LEU A 208 20.94 -13.16 39.89
CA LEU A 208 21.69 -13.97 38.93
C LEU A 208 21.57 -15.48 39.24
N ASN A 209 21.67 -15.85 40.51
CA ASN A 209 21.47 -17.23 40.94
C ASN A 209 20.03 -17.70 40.68
N ALA A 210 19.03 -16.87 41.00
CA ALA A 210 17.62 -17.15 40.70
C ALA A 210 17.36 -17.37 39.20
N ILE A 211 17.92 -16.52 38.32
CA ILE A 211 17.83 -16.69 36.87
C ILE A 211 18.50 -17.99 36.43
N SER A 212 19.66 -18.32 37.01
CA SER A 212 20.43 -19.52 36.65
C SER A 212 19.73 -20.81 37.08
N GLU A 213 19.23 -20.89 38.32
CA GLU A 213 18.49 -22.05 38.83
C GLU A 213 17.17 -22.25 38.08
N ASN A 214 16.42 -21.17 37.83
CA ASN A 214 15.18 -21.27 37.06
C ASN A 214 15.43 -21.59 35.57
N ALA A 215 16.53 -21.12 34.98
CA ALA A 215 16.90 -21.50 33.62
C ALA A 215 17.27 -22.99 33.52
N GLU A 216 18.02 -23.54 34.49
CA GLU A 216 18.32 -24.97 34.53
C GLU A 216 17.06 -25.82 34.74
N TYR A 217 16.11 -25.35 35.58
CA TYR A 217 14.86 -26.05 35.83
C TYR A 217 13.84 -25.95 34.67
N ARG A 218 13.47 -24.74 34.24
CA ARG A 218 12.42 -24.50 33.23
C ARG A 218 12.86 -24.82 31.80
N LEU A 219 14.13 -24.61 31.46
CA LEU A 219 14.67 -24.83 30.11
C LEU A 219 15.35 -26.20 29.95
N GLU A 220 15.19 -27.09 30.94
CA GLU A 220 15.72 -28.46 31.00
C GLU A 220 17.25 -28.54 30.75
N LEU A 221 18.02 -27.54 31.18
CA LEU A 221 19.47 -27.54 31.00
C LEU A 221 20.14 -28.47 32.04
N PRO A 222 21.28 -29.11 31.70
CA PRO A 222 22.01 -29.93 32.66
C PRO A 222 22.42 -29.13 33.89
N LYS A 223 22.25 -29.70 35.08
CA LYS A 223 22.57 -29.03 36.35
C LYS A 223 24.03 -28.56 36.41
N GLY A 224 24.24 -27.30 36.79
CA GLY A 224 25.55 -26.63 36.84
C GLY A 224 26.11 -26.25 35.45
N SER A 225 25.35 -26.40 34.36
CA SER A 225 25.80 -26.00 33.02
C SER A 225 25.86 -24.48 32.86
N VAL A 226 25.01 -23.72 33.56
CA VAL A 226 24.99 -22.25 33.49
C VAL A 226 26.21 -21.64 34.18
N GLU A 227 26.57 -22.15 35.36
CA GLU A 227 27.79 -21.73 36.08
C GLU A 227 29.06 -22.06 35.28
N ASN A 228 29.15 -23.27 34.73
CA ASN A 228 30.25 -23.67 33.85
C ASN A 228 30.36 -22.79 32.61
N PHE A 229 29.23 -22.36 32.04
CA PHE A 229 29.19 -21.43 30.91
C PHE A 229 29.64 -20.01 31.29
N TYR A 230 29.26 -19.48 32.46
CA TYR A 230 29.74 -18.16 32.92
C TYR A 230 31.25 -18.16 33.17
N ASN A 231 31.78 -19.20 33.83
CA ASN A 231 33.22 -19.37 34.04
C ASN A 231 34.00 -19.43 32.70
N TYR A 232 33.43 -20.13 31.70
CA TYR A 232 33.97 -20.15 30.34
C TYR A 232 33.87 -18.79 29.63
N LEU A 233 32.74 -18.09 29.76
CA LEU A 233 32.52 -16.79 29.14
C LEU A 233 33.50 -15.74 29.68
N PHE A 234 33.72 -15.71 31.00
CA PHE A 234 34.69 -14.84 31.64
C PHE A 234 36.12 -15.08 31.15
N SER A 235 36.52 -16.35 30.99
CA SER A 235 37.87 -16.67 30.53
C SER A 235 38.12 -16.26 29.08
N ILE A 236 37.16 -16.46 28.16
CA ILE A 236 37.33 -16.00 26.77
C ILE A 236 37.21 -14.46 26.63
N GLN A 237 36.43 -13.80 27.48
CA GLN A 237 36.31 -12.34 27.48
C GLN A 237 37.58 -11.64 28.00
N THR A 238 38.25 -12.24 28.99
CA THR A 238 39.49 -11.68 29.56
C THR A 238 40.72 -11.87 28.66
N ALA A 239 40.67 -12.75 27.66
CA ALA A 239 41.72 -12.91 26.66
C ALA A 239 41.91 -11.62 25.81
N PRO A 240 43.11 -10.99 25.79
CA PRO A 240 43.34 -9.72 25.09
C PRO A 240 43.64 -9.86 23.59
N ASN A 241 44.04 -11.04 23.11
CA ASN A 241 44.41 -11.29 21.71
C ASN A 241 44.12 -12.76 21.32
N ILE A 242 44.31 -13.10 20.04
CA ILE A 242 44.02 -14.43 19.49
C ILE A 242 44.85 -15.53 20.17
N ASP A 243 46.13 -15.28 20.45
CA ASP A 243 47.01 -16.31 21.03
C ASP A 243 46.68 -16.62 22.49
N ALA A 244 46.31 -15.60 23.28
CA ALA A 244 45.76 -15.80 24.61
C ALA A 244 44.41 -16.53 24.55
N LEU A 245 43.55 -16.21 23.59
CA LEU A 245 42.26 -16.89 23.40
C LEU A 245 42.44 -18.39 23.07
N ARG A 246 43.45 -18.74 22.26
CA ARG A 246 43.86 -20.14 21.98
C ARG A 246 44.33 -20.89 23.22
N GLN A 247 44.97 -20.21 24.18
CA GLN A 247 45.45 -20.82 25.43
C GLN A 247 44.34 -21.07 26.46
N VAL A 248 43.27 -20.26 26.42
CA VAL A 248 42.15 -20.32 27.37
C VAL A 248 41.22 -21.53 27.13
N SER A 249 41.05 -21.96 25.88
CA SER A 249 40.05 -22.96 25.50
C SER A 249 40.70 -24.27 25.01
N PRO A 250 40.61 -25.39 25.75
CA PRO A 250 41.10 -26.68 25.26
C PRO A 250 40.36 -27.10 23.98
N GLU A 251 41.11 -27.62 22.99
CA GLU A 251 40.53 -28.09 21.73
C GLU A 251 39.41 -29.12 21.95
N GLU A 252 39.51 -29.96 22.98
CA GLU A 252 38.54 -31.00 23.30
C GLU A 252 37.21 -30.44 23.83
N THR A 253 37.25 -29.39 24.65
CA THR A 253 36.06 -28.64 25.10
C THR A 253 35.38 -27.96 23.91
N LEU A 254 36.17 -27.40 22.99
CA LEU A 254 35.64 -26.83 21.75
C LEU A 254 35.05 -27.92 20.85
N ARG A 255 35.71 -29.07 20.65
CA ARG A 255 35.17 -30.16 19.79
C ARG A 255 33.83 -30.71 20.29
N THR A 256 33.59 -30.72 21.60
CA THR A 256 32.40 -31.32 22.22
C THR A 256 31.23 -30.34 22.39
N ASN A 257 31.46 -29.09 22.79
CA ASN A 257 30.38 -28.14 23.08
C ASN A 257 30.22 -27.06 21.99
N LEU A 258 29.24 -27.27 21.09
CA LEU A 258 28.91 -26.35 19.99
C LEU A 258 28.56 -24.92 20.45
N VAL A 259 28.02 -24.72 21.66
CA VAL A 259 27.72 -23.37 22.18
C VAL A 259 29.02 -22.66 22.54
N HIS A 260 29.93 -23.33 23.27
CA HIS A 260 31.23 -22.76 23.64
C HIS A 260 32.01 -22.36 22.38
N ARG A 261 31.99 -23.19 21.33
CA ARG A 261 32.55 -22.85 20.01
C ARG A 261 31.95 -21.59 19.39
N ALA A 262 30.62 -21.43 19.43
CA ALA A 262 29.95 -20.29 18.81
C ALA A 262 30.36 -18.97 19.49
N PHE A 263 30.45 -18.98 20.82
CA PHE A 263 30.97 -17.84 21.59
C PHE A 263 32.47 -17.62 21.40
N TYR A 264 33.27 -18.68 21.28
CA TYR A 264 34.70 -18.60 20.91
C TYR A 264 34.88 -17.90 19.55
N VAL A 265 34.16 -18.33 18.51
CA VAL A 265 34.24 -17.75 17.17
C VAL A 265 33.77 -16.30 17.18
N ARG A 266 32.70 -15.95 17.91
CA ARG A 266 32.30 -14.54 18.12
C ARG A 266 33.41 -13.72 18.79
N ARG A 267 34.08 -14.26 19.80
CA ARG A 267 35.19 -13.55 20.48
C ARG A 267 36.41 -13.41 19.58
N GLN A 268 36.76 -14.43 18.82
CA GLN A 268 37.85 -14.41 17.84
C GLN A 268 37.58 -13.37 16.73
N ALA A 269 36.34 -13.30 16.23
CA ALA A 269 35.91 -12.28 15.27
C ALA A 269 36.10 -10.84 15.78
N GLY A 270 35.94 -10.62 17.09
CA GLY A 270 36.18 -9.33 17.74
C GLY A 270 37.66 -8.99 18.00
N LEU A 271 38.59 -9.92 17.74
CA LEU A 271 40.03 -9.77 17.99
C LEU A 271 40.88 -9.92 16.72
N ILE A 272 40.25 -10.02 15.54
CA ILE A 272 40.92 -10.41 14.30
C ILE A 272 41.63 -9.24 13.58
N SER A 273 42.82 -9.50 13.04
CA SER A 273 43.50 -8.59 12.10
C SER A 273 43.01 -8.83 10.65
N SER A 274 43.37 -7.96 9.71
CA SER A 274 43.07 -8.18 8.27
C SER A 274 43.71 -9.45 7.71
N ASP A 275 44.86 -9.83 8.25
CA ASP A 275 45.74 -10.83 7.63
C ASP A 275 45.35 -12.25 8.07
N ASP A 276 44.65 -12.36 9.21
CA ASP A 276 44.16 -13.61 9.78
C ASP A 276 42.83 -14.10 9.16
N ILE A 277 42.17 -13.29 8.31
CA ILE A 277 40.82 -13.55 7.77
C ILE A 277 40.64 -14.97 7.21
N PRO A 278 41.52 -15.50 6.34
CA PRO A 278 41.36 -16.86 5.80
C PRO A 278 41.40 -17.92 6.91
N SER A 279 42.25 -17.74 7.92
CA SER A 279 42.38 -18.67 9.05
C SER A 279 41.13 -18.67 9.94
N PHE A 280 40.48 -17.51 10.12
CA PHE A 280 39.23 -17.38 10.83
C PHE A 280 38.06 -18.03 10.08
N LEU A 281 37.96 -17.85 8.76
CA LEU A 281 36.92 -18.52 7.96
C LEU A 281 37.03 -20.05 8.04
N HIS A 282 38.22 -20.61 8.24
CA HIS A 282 38.41 -22.04 8.53
C HIS A 282 37.91 -22.48 9.92
N THR A 283 37.77 -21.57 10.89
CA THR A 283 37.15 -21.88 12.20
C THR A 283 35.63 -21.97 12.15
N ILE A 284 35.00 -21.36 11.14
CA ILE A 284 33.57 -21.45 10.87
C ILE A 284 33.28 -22.79 10.17
N ASP A 285 33.05 -23.83 10.97
CA ASP A 285 32.80 -25.17 10.45
C ASP A 285 31.33 -25.42 10.04
N LYS A 286 31.13 -26.55 9.35
CA LYS A 286 29.82 -26.97 8.82
C LYS A 286 28.84 -27.46 9.90
N GLU A 287 29.22 -27.55 11.17
CA GLU A 287 28.31 -27.88 12.27
C GLU A 287 27.77 -26.60 12.92
N LEU A 288 28.61 -25.57 13.05
CA LEU A 288 28.20 -24.23 13.46
C LEU A 288 27.20 -23.60 12.47
N THR A 289 27.44 -23.71 11.15
CA THR A 289 26.50 -23.17 10.14
C THR A 289 25.11 -23.80 10.19
N LYS A 290 24.94 -24.99 10.80
CA LYS A 290 23.64 -25.67 10.98
C LYS A 290 22.88 -25.21 12.22
N ILE A 291 23.40 -24.26 13.00
CA ILE A 291 22.73 -23.73 14.19
C ILE A 291 22.04 -22.40 13.80
N PRO A 292 20.70 -22.35 13.76
CA PRO A 292 19.99 -21.08 13.60
C PRO A 292 20.42 -20.05 14.65
N GLY A 293 20.49 -18.78 14.27
CA GLY A 293 21.00 -17.69 15.11
C GLY A 293 22.53 -17.55 15.12
N PHE A 294 23.28 -18.47 14.52
CA PHE A 294 24.74 -18.39 14.47
C PHE A 294 25.24 -17.25 13.56
N ALA A 295 24.53 -16.99 12.45
CA ALA A 295 24.89 -15.89 11.55
C ALA A 295 24.68 -14.53 12.25
N SER A 296 23.50 -14.30 12.84
CA SER A 296 23.23 -13.10 13.62
C SER A 296 24.13 -12.95 14.85
N LEU A 297 24.45 -14.03 15.58
CA LEU A 297 25.42 -14.03 16.70
C LEU A 297 26.77 -13.40 16.30
N ILE A 298 27.26 -13.70 15.10
CA ILE A 298 28.54 -13.21 14.58
C ILE A 298 28.36 -11.82 13.97
N LEU A 299 27.41 -11.65 13.04
CA LEU A 299 27.22 -10.42 12.26
C LEU A 299 26.84 -9.19 13.14
N SER A 300 26.30 -9.38 14.34
CA SER A 300 26.05 -8.31 15.31
C SER A 300 27.28 -7.84 16.10
N SER A 301 28.50 -8.05 15.58
CA SER A 301 29.76 -7.56 16.19
C SER A 301 30.34 -6.43 15.35
N ASP A 302 30.39 -5.20 15.90
CA ASP A 302 30.88 -4.00 15.21
C ASP A 302 32.30 -4.13 14.62
N ALA A 303 33.11 -5.03 15.18
CA ALA A 303 34.48 -5.31 14.72
C ALA A 303 34.54 -5.93 13.29
N LEU A 304 33.43 -6.49 12.79
CA LEU A 304 33.44 -7.33 11.59
C LEU A 304 33.35 -6.60 10.24
N LEU A 305 33.32 -5.27 10.21
CA LEU A 305 33.29 -4.49 8.96
C LEU A 305 34.34 -4.92 7.90
N ARG A 306 35.43 -5.57 8.32
CA ARG A 306 36.52 -6.08 7.47
C ARG A 306 36.34 -7.50 6.92
N VAL A 307 35.36 -8.27 7.42
CA VAL A 307 35.18 -9.72 7.10
C VAL A 307 33.73 -10.07 6.75
N LEU A 308 32.84 -9.05 6.70
CA LEU A 308 31.40 -9.23 6.48
C LEU A 308 31.12 -9.97 5.17
N LEU A 309 31.72 -9.55 4.05
CA LEU A 309 31.36 -10.06 2.73
C LEU A 309 31.77 -11.53 2.56
N GLU A 310 32.97 -11.90 3.00
CA GLU A 310 33.48 -13.28 2.95
C GLU A 310 32.69 -14.19 3.89
N THR A 311 32.36 -13.72 5.09
CA THR A 311 31.57 -14.46 6.08
C THR A 311 30.14 -14.69 5.58
N VAL A 312 29.48 -13.66 5.05
CA VAL A 312 28.16 -13.77 4.42
C VAL A 312 28.22 -14.71 3.21
N THR A 313 29.25 -14.59 2.36
CA THR A 313 29.44 -15.48 1.20
C THR A 313 29.54 -16.94 1.65
N LEU A 314 30.33 -17.24 2.68
CA LEU A 314 30.48 -18.59 3.24
C LEU A 314 29.15 -19.14 3.79
N LEU A 315 28.45 -18.34 4.62
CA LEU A 315 27.17 -18.72 5.22
C LEU A 315 26.08 -18.99 4.17
N VAL A 316 26.04 -18.18 3.12
CA VAL A 316 25.02 -18.27 2.06
C VAL A 316 25.36 -19.35 1.03
N ALA A 317 26.65 -19.55 0.71
CA ALA A 317 27.10 -20.58 -0.22
C ALA A 317 27.07 -22.00 0.39
N ASP A 318 27.25 -22.15 1.70
CA ASP A 318 27.09 -23.45 2.35
C ASP A 318 25.62 -23.90 2.29
N ARG A 319 25.33 -24.78 1.32
CA ARG A 319 24.03 -25.43 1.18
C ARG A 319 23.55 -26.09 2.47
N LYS A 320 24.41 -26.50 3.41
CA LYS A 320 23.97 -27.10 4.68
C LYS A 320 23.51 -26.08 5.72
N SER A 321 23.89 -24.80 5.62
CA SER A 321 23.57 -23.77 6.61
C SER A 321 22.08 -23.67 6.93
N HIS A 322 21.76 -23.44 8.21
CA HIS A 322 20.43 -23.22 8.77
C HIS A 322 20.33 -21.77 9.24
N LEU A 323 19.53 -20.96 8.54
CA LEU A 323 19.34 -19.53 8.82
C LEU A 323 17.86 -19.27 9.09
N ASN A 324 17.57 -18.52 10.15
CA ASN A 324 16.22 -18.06 10.51
C ASN A 324 15.91 -16.66 9.96
N ASP A 325 14.72 -16.13 10.25
CA ASP A 325 14.29 -14.81 9.74
C ASP A 325 15.23 -13.66 10.18
N PHE A 326 15.78 -13.70 11.40
CA PHE A 326 16.70 -12.67 11.90
C PHE A 326 18.11 -12.82 11.32
N ASP A 327 18.61 -14.04 11.12
CA ASP A 327 19.87 -14.30 10.41
C ASP A 327 19.85 -13.68 9.00
N TYR A 328 18.75 -13.85 8.25
CA TYR A 328 18.59 -13.21 6.94
C TYR A 328 18.50 -11.68 7.04
N PHE A 329 17.83 -11.14 8.06
CA PHE A 329 17.78 -9.69 8.28
C PHE A 329 19.18 -9.09 8.50
N CYS A 330 20.02 -9.72 9.32
CA CYS A 330 21.41 -9.33 9.52
C CYS A 330 22.25 -9.44 8.23
N ILE A 331 22.12 -10.55 7.49
CA ILE A 331 22.82 -10.75 6.21
C ILE A 331 22.45 -9.66 5.20
N LEU A 332 21.15 -9.37 5.08
CA LEU A 332 20.63 -8.42 4.09
C LEU A 332 21.02 -6.97 4.40
N LYS A 333 21.00 -6.57 5.69
CA LYS A 333 21.50 -5.25 6.10
C LYS A 333 23.01 -5.08 5.90
N THR A 334 23.80 -6.15 6.07
CA THR A 334 25.27 -6.05 6.06
C THR A 334 25.91 -6.27 4.69
N SER A 335 25.23 -6.88 3.72
CA SER A 335 25.81 -7.18 2.40
C SER A 335 24.77 -7.24 1.27
N PRO A 336 24.38 -6.08 0.71
CA PRO A 336 23.46 -6.03 -0.43
C PRO A 336 23.93 -6.69 -1.75
N PRO A 337 25.22 -6.89 -2.12
CA PRO A 337 25.55 -7.41 -3.45
C PRO A 337 25.30 -8.91 -3.67
N LEU A 338 24.82 -9.66 -2.66
CA LEU A 338 24.70 -11.14 -2.70
C LEU A 338 23.25 -11.65 -2.82
N LEU A 339 22.33 -10.84 -3.35
CA LEU A 339 20.88 -11.14 -3.35
C LEU A 339 20.49 -12.48 -4.00
N TYR A 340 21.09 -12.87 -5.13
CA TYR A 340 20.77 -14.14 -5.79
C TYR A 340 21.25 -15.38 -5.01
N PRO A 341 22.51 -15.44 -4.51
CA PRO A 341 22.91 -16.43 -3.52
C PRO A 341 21.98 -16.48 -2.29
N VAL A 342 21.62 -15.32 -1.71
CA VAL A 342 20.72 -15.23 -0.55
C VAL A 342 19.35 -15.83 -0.87
N TYR A 343 18.77 -15.49 -2.02
CA TYR A 343 17.54 -16.08 -2.54
C TYR A 343 17.59 -17.62 -2.59
N LEU A 344 18.66 -18.19 -3.16
CA LEU A 344 18.80 -19.65 -3.27
C LEU A 344 18.89 -20.33 -1.89
N SER A 345 19.63 -19.71 -0.95
CA SER A 345 19.73 -20.15 0.44
C SER A 345 18.37 -20.07 1.15
N MET A 346 17.68 -18.94 1.05
CA MET A 346 16.37 -18.68 1.67
C MET A 346 15.32 -19.67 1.20
N CYS A 347 15.28 -19.97 -0.11
CA CYS A 347 14.40 -20.99 -0.68
C CYS A 347 14.59 -22.38 -0.06
N LYS A 348 15.79 -22.70 0.42
CA LYS A 348 16.07 -23.96 1.12
C LYS A 348 15.63 -23.90 2.57
N ASN A 349 15.84 -22.78 3.26
CA ASN A 349 15.48 -22.63 4.67
C ASN A 349 13.97 -22.43 4.90
N ILE A 350 13.23 -21.90 3.90
CA ILE A 350 11.76 -21.98 3.84
C ILE A 350 11.29 -23.45 3.81
N ARG A 351 11.88 -24.31 2.96
CA ARG A 351 11.54 -25.75 2.93
C ARG A 351 11.83 -26.49 4.24
N ARG A 352 12.75 -25.96 5.05
CA ARG A 352 13.09 -26.45 6.40
C ARG A 352 12.22 -25.83 7.51
N ARG A 353 11.28 -24.93 7.19
CA ARG A 353 10.43 -24.17 8.14
C ARG A 353 11.23 -23.25 9.09
N LEU A 354 12.46 -22.89 8.73
CA LEU A 354 13.32 -21.99 9.50
C LEU A 354 13.01 -20.51 9.24
N VAL A 355 12.61 -20.21 8.00
CA VAL A 355 12.14 -18.89 7.53
C VAL A 355 10.62 -18.93 7.46
N LYS A 356 9.95 -17.95 8.07
CA LYS A 356 8.48 -17.88 8.16
C LYS A 356 7.92 -16.52 7.78
N SER A 357 8.66 -15.43 8.03
CA SER A 357 8.13 -14.07 7.87
C SER A 357 8.02 -13.64 6.39
N ASP A 358 6.83 -13.24 5.98
CA ASP A 358 6.61 -12.62 4.67
C ASP A 358 7.39 -11.30 4.51
N GLN A 359 7.68 -10.60 5.62
CA GLN A 359 8.39 -9.33 5.62
C GLN A 359 9.86 -9.48 5.17
N ILE A 360 10.53 -10.57 5.56
CA ILE A 360 11.92 -10.82 5.09
C ILE A 360 11.95 -11.16 3.60
N MET A 361 10.88 -11.77 3.06
CA MET A 361 10.73 -11.99 1.61
C MET A 361 10.45 -10.67 0.87
N SER A 362 9.62 -9.79 1.44
CA SER A 362 9.39 -8.46 0.87
C SER A 362 10.67 -7.64 0.83
N LEU A 363 11.44 -7.62 1.93
CA LEU A 363 12.72 -6.91 2.01
C LEU A 363 13.69 -7.38 0.92
N LEU A 364 13.86 -8.70 0.74
CA LEU A 364 14.72 -9.27 -0.32
C LEU A 364 14.30 -8.80 -1.72
N VAL A 365 13.00 -8.68 -1.99
CA VAL A 365 12.50 -8.17 -3.28
C VAL A 365 12.74 -6.67 -3.43
N ASP A 366 12.53 -5.90 -2.36
CA ASP A 366 12.72 -4.45 -2.30
C ASP A 366 14.16 -4.06 -2.66
N MET A 367 15.16 -4.70 -2.04
CA MET A 367 16.58 -4.47 -2.39
C MET A 367 16.95 -5.00 -3.78
N ALA A 368 16.20 -5.98 -4.32
CA ALA A 368 16.47 -6.54 -5.64
C ALA A 368 15.94 -5.65 -6.78
N ILE A 369 15.15 -4.62 -6.51
CA ILE A 369 14.43 -3.78 -7.50
C ILE A 369 15.28 -3.34 -8.70
N THR A 370 16.58 -3.12 -8.53
CA THR A 370 17.52 -2.74 -9.61
C THR A 370 17.88 -3.88 -10.58
N ASP A 371 17.74 -5.15 -10.20
CA ASP A 371 17.95 -6.33 -11.04
C ASP A 371 16.61 -6.95 -11.45
N VAL A 372 16.07 -6.47 -12.57
CA VAL A 372 14.79 -6.92 -13.13
C VAL A 372 14.71 -8.45 -13.31
N SER A 373 15.83 -9.10 -13.64
CA SER A 373 15.87 -10.56 -13.88
C SER A 373 15.72 -11.38 -12.59
N LEU A 374 16.35 -10.89 -11.51
CA LEU A 374 16.22 -11.47 -10.18
C LEU A 374 14.82 -11.19 -9.61
N VAL A 375 14.31 -9.97 -9.79
CA VAL A 375 12.98 -9.55 -9.31
C VAL A 375 11.88 -10.37 -9.96
N GLU A 376 11.91 -10.62 -11.28
CA GLU A 376 10.93 -11.49 -11.94
C GLU A 376 10.94 -12.92 -11.34
N THR A 377 12.13 -13.47 -11.12
CA THR A 377 12.33 -14.79 -10.50
C THR A 377 11.79 -14.85 -9.07
N LEU A 378 12.08 -13.83 -8.26
CA LEU A 378 11.62 -13.71 -6.88
C LEU A 378 10.10 -13.57 -6.81
N VAL A 379 9.55 -12.63 -7.57
CA VAL A 379 8.12 -12.29 -7.57
C VAL A 379 7.29 -13.47 -8.05
N MET A 380 7.70 -14.17 -9.12
CA MET A 380 6.96 -15.33 -9.60
C MET A 380 6.80 -16.45 -8.55
N LYS A 381 7.76 -16.54 -7.62
CA LYS A 381 7.77 -17.49 -6.51
C LYS A 381 7.06 -16.97 -5.25
N PHE A 382 7.27 -15.70 -4.90
CA PHE A 382 6.90 -15.13 -3.60
C PHE A 382 5.81 -14.04 -3.66
N HIS A 383 5.15 -13.83 -4.81
CA HIS A 383 4.08 -12.82 -5.00
C HIS A 383 3.05 -12.67 -3.88
N LEU A 384 2.72 -13.78 -3.18
CA LEU A 384 1.77 -13.77 -2.06
C LEU A 384 2.29 -13.03 -0.82
N ALA A 385 3.60 -13.04 -0.58
CA ALA A 385 4.29 -12.53 0.60
C ALA A 385 4.72 -11.04 0.49
N ILE A 386 5.05 -10.58 -0.72
CA ILE A 386 5.53 -9.21 -0.99
C ILE A 386 4.52 -8.17 -0.49
N SER A 387 4.94 -7.12 0.22
CA SER A 387 4.06 -6.07 0.78
C SER A 387 3.32 -5.24 -0.29
N VAL A 388 2.34 -4.44 0.11
CA VAL A 388 1.64 -3.54 -0.83
C VAL A 388 2.61 -2.44 -1.30
N GLU A 389 3.44 -1.97 -0.40
CA GLU A 389 4.46 -0.92 -0.57
C GLU A 389 5.50 -1.33 -1.61
N THR A 390 6.06 -2.55 -1.49
CA THR A 390 6.97 -3.08 -2.52
C THR A 390 6.21 -3.30 -3.84
N TRP A 391 4.94 -3.73 -3.83
CA TRP A 391 4.15 -3.85 -5.05
C TRP A 391 3.93 -2.52 -5.79
N ILE A 392 3.79 -1.39 -5.08
CA ILE A 392 3.71 -0.06 -5.70
C ILE A 392 4.94 0.21 -6.57
N GLN A 393 6.14 -0.05 -6.03
CA GLN A 393 7.41 0.13 -6.75
C GLN A 393 7.60 -0.87 -7.90
N LEU A 394 7.07 -2.09 -7.78
CA LEU A 394 7.19 -3.14 -8.79
C LEU A 394 6.24 -2.97 -10.00
N ILE A 395 5.08 -2.32 -9.85
CA ILE A 395 4.09 -2.19 -10.93
C ILE A 395 4.67 -1.49 -12.18
N PRO A 396 5.40 -0.36 -12.08
CA PRO A 396 6.08 0.25 -13.22
C PRO A 396 7.07 -0.68 -13.94
N ILE A 397 7.76 -1.55 -13.21
CA ILE A 397 8.77 -2.48 -13.76
C ILE A 397 8.08 -3.60 -14.57
N PHE A 398 7.00 -4.16 -14.04
CA PHE A 398 6.24 -5.23 -14.69
C PHE A 398 5.16 -4.73 -15.68
N ILE A 399 5.16 -3.44 -16.02
CA ILE A 399 4.17 -2.89 -16.95
C ILE A 399 4.30 -3.51 -18.35
N SER A 400 5.54 -3.70 -18.82
CA SER A 400 5.87 -4.29 -20.12
C SER A 400 5.66 -5.82 -20.13
N ASN A 401 6.01 -6.51 -19.05
CA ASN A 401 5.76 -7.94 -18.84
C ASN A 401 4.55 -8.15 -17.90
N ASN A 402 3.36 -7.82 -18.41
CA ASN A 402 2.14 -7.77 -17.61
C ASN A 402 1.62 -9.13 -17.09
N GLN A 403 2.28 -10.26 -17.39
CA GLN A 403 1.86 -11.58 -16.92
C GLN A 403 1.86 -11.67 -15.39
N VAL A 404 2.87 -11.08 -14.75
CA VAL A 404 3.01 -11.01 -13.29
C VAL A 404 1.86 -10.22 -12.67
N LEU A 405 1.53 -9.06 -13.22
CA LEU A 405 0.44 -8.19 -12.77
C LEU A 405 -0.93 -8.86 -12.97
N ARG A 406 -1.15 -9.50 -14.13
CA ARG A 406 -2.37 -10.28 -14.42
C ARG A 406 -2.53 -11.48 -13.47
N LYS A 407 -1.43 -12.12 -13.05
CA LYS A 407 -1.41 -13.19 -12.03
C LYS A 407 -1.77 -12.64 -10.64
N LEU A 408 -1.12 -11.54 -10.20
CA LEU A 408 -1.42 -10.90 -8.91
C LEU A 408 -2.89 -10.46 -8.82
N ARG A 409 -3.42 -9.81 -9.87
CA ARG A 409 -4.84 -9.44 -9.99
C ARG A 409 -5.77 -10.63 -9.78
N LYS A 410 -5.40 -11.82 -10.29
CA LYS A 410 -6.19 -13.05 -10.19
C LYS A 410 -6.07 -13.73 -8.81
N THR A 411 -4.91 -13.68 -8.15
CA THR A 411 -4.68 -14.40 -6.89
C THR A 411 -4.91 -13.55 -5.63
N GLN A 412 -4.64 -12.25 -5.67
CA GLN A 412 -4.80 -11.32 -4.54
C GLN A 412 -5.41 -9.97 -5.00
N PRO A 413 -6.68 -9.94 -5.46
CA PRO A 413 -7.31 -8.75 -6.04
C PRO A 413 -7.37 -7.55 -5.08
N SER A 414 -7.61 -7.77 -3.79
CA SER A 414 -7.63 -6.68 -2.78
C SER A 414 -6.27 -5.98 -2.66
N LYS A 415 -5.19 -6.76 -2.75
CA LYS A 415 -3.80 -6.29 -2.67
C LYS A 415 -3.38 -5.56 -3.95
N PHE A 416 -3.74 -6.11 -5.11
CA PHE A 416 -3.58 -5.46 -6.40
C PHE A 416 -4.27 -4.09 -6.42
N ASN A 417 -5.53 -4.01 -5.99
CA ASN A 417 -6.28 -2.75 -5.96
C ASN A 417 -5.63 -1.70 -5.03
N LYS A 418 -5.18 -2.12 -3.82
CA LYS A 418 -4.44 -1.23 -2.91
C LYS A 418 -3.12 -0.73 -3.51
N ALA A 419 -2.38 -1.59 -4.21
CA ALA A 419 -1.12 -1.20 -4.85
C ALA A 419 -1.34 -0.25 -6.04
N ILE A 420 -2.43 -0.39 -6.82
CA ILE A 420 -2.79 0.58 -7.86
C ILE A 420 -3.21 1.92 -7.25
N ASP A 421 -4.01 1.91 -6.17
CA ASP A 421 -4.43 3.14 -5.49
C ASP A 421 -3.23 3.86 -4.83
N GLY A 422 -2.29 3.12 -4.25
CA GLY A 422 -1.03 3.66 -3.71
C GLY A 422 -0.10 4.20 -4.79
N LEU A 423 0.07 3.47 -5.90
CA LEU A 423 0.84 3.93 -7.06
C LEU A 423 0.32 5.27 -7.60
N LEU A 424 -1.01 5.41 -7.70
CA LEU A 424 -1.64 6.67 -8.09
C LEU A 424 -1.45 7.76 -7.01
N ALA A 425 -1.48 7.43 -5.73
CA ALA A 425 -1.23 8.42 -4.67
C ALA A 425 0.22 8.95 -4.71
N GLU A 426 1.21 8.07 -4.85
CA GLU A 426 2.64 8.39 -4.81
C GLU A 426 3.16 9.01 -6.12
N ASN A 427 2.57 8.63 -7.26
CA ASN A 427 3.02 9.08 -8.59
C ASN A 427 1.89 9.86 -9.27
N PRO A 428 1.84 11.21 -9.12
CA PRO A 428 0.85 12.05 -9.81
C PRO A 428 0.99 11.93 -11.34
N ASP A 429 2.22 12.06 -11.83
CA ASP A 429 2.57 12.22 -13.24
C ASP A 429 3.02 10.90 -13.91
N LEU A 430 2.21 9.84 -13.77
CA LEU A 430 2.49 8.57 -14.44
C LEU A 430 2.42 8.72 -15.97
N PRO A 431 3.37 8.15 -16.74
CA PRO A 431 3.32 8.19 -18.19
C PRO A 431 2.05 7.57 -18.78
N ASP A 432 1.48 8.19 -19.82
CA ASP A 432 0.27 7.69 -20.49
C ASP A 432 0.39 6.22 -20.93
N LEU A 433 1.55 5.80 -21.44
CA LEU A 433 1.78 4.40 -21.83
C LEU A 433 1.60 3.42 -20.65
N THR A 434 2.01 3.84 -19.45
CA THR A 434 1.80 3.09 -18.20
C THR A 434 0.32 3.05 -17.85
N LEU A 435 -0.38 4.19 -17.90
CA LEU A 435 -1.81 4.27 -17.62
C LEU A 435 -2.64 3.43 -18.60
N LEU A 436 -2.38 3.51 -19.90
CA LEU A 436 -3.03 2.71 -20.94
C LEU A 436 -2.83 1.21 -20.73
N THR A 437 -1.62 0.80 -20.35
CA THR A 437 -1.31 -0.61 -20.08
C THR A 437 -1.97 -1.09 -18.78
N LEU A 438 -2.03 -0.25 -17.74
CA LEU A 438 -2.82 -0.54 -16.54
C LEU A 438 -4.32 -0.64 -16.83
N ILE A 439 -4.86 0.17 -17.74
CA ILE A 439 -6.28 0.10 -18.15
C ILE A 439 -6.60 -1.25 -18.82
N ASP A 440 -5.73 -1.76 -19.70
CA ASP A 440 -5.86 -3.11 -20.27
C ASP A 440 -5.82 -4.20 -19.17
N ILE A 441 -4.82 -4.14 -18.28
CA ILE A 441 -4.68 -5.08 -17.15
C ILE A 441 -5.89 -4.99 -16.20
N CYS A 442 -6.50 -3.82 -16.04
CA CYS A 442 -7.65 -3.60 -15.14
C CYS A 442 -9.01 -3.86 -15.81
N ASN A 443 -9.05 -4.30 -17.07
CA ASN A 443 -10.29 -4.63 -17.75
C ASN A 443 -11.12 -5.67 -16.96
N GLY A 444 -12.30 -5.24 -16.52
CA GLY A 444 -13.16 -5.94 -15.56
C GLY A 444 -13.38 -5.21 -14.23
N HIS A 445 -12.61 -4.16 -13.91
CA HIS A 445 -12.74 -3.38 -12.66
C HIS A 445 -13.06 -1.89 -12.94
N PRO A 446 -14.35 -1.53 -13.08
CA PRO A 446 -14.72 -0.21 -13.60
C PRO A 446 -14.29 0.98 -12.72
N GLN A 447 -14.26 0.79 -11.40
CA GLN A 447 -13.81 1.84 -10.47
C GLN A 447 -12.33 2.22 -10.69
N ILE A 448 -11.48 1.23 -10.99
CA ILE A 448 -10.04 1.45 -11.24
C ILE A 448 -9.84 2.07 -12.63
N ILE A 449 -10.53 1.54 -13.64
CA ILE A 449 -10.52 2.13 -15.00
C ILE A 449 -10.92 3.60 -14.96
N ARG A 450 -11.97 3.95 -14.20
CA ARG A 450 -12.38 5.35 -14.02
C ARG A 450 -11.31 6.21 -13.36
N LYS A 451 -10.60 5.72 -12.32
CA LYS A 451 -9.47 6.43 -11.70
C LYS A 451 -8.30 6.63 -12.69
N LEU A 452 -7.97 5.61 -13.48
CA LEU A 452 -6.90 5.66 -14.47
C LEU A 452 -7.23 6.63 -15.62
N LEU A 453 -8.46 6.55 -16.17
CA LEU A 453 -8.95 7.47 -17.21
C LEU A 453 -9.06 8.92 -16.72
N GLN A 454 -9.22 9.17 -15.42
CA GLN A 454 -9.19 10.52 -14.86
C GLN A 454 -7.79 11.16 -14.85
N ARG A 455 -6.73 10.38 -15.08
CA ARG A 455 -5.33 10.85 -15.13
C ARG A 455 -4.68 10.78 -16.50
N LEU A 456 -5.22 9.96 -17.39
CA LEU A 456 -4.75 9.82 -18.77
C LEU A 456 -4.84 11.18 -19.50
N SER A 457 -3.79 11.57 -20.22
CA SER A 457 -3.81 12.84 -20.94
C SER A 457 -4.84 12.82 -22.09
N PRO A 458 -5.47 13.96 -22.41
CA PRO A 458 -6.53 14.06 -23.41
C PRO A 458 -6.01 14.06 -24.86
N ASP A 459 -5.22 13.05 -25.22
CA ASP A 459 -4.74 12.84 -26.59
C ASP A 459 -5.68 11.89 -27.37
N THR A 460 -5.95 12.26 -28.63
CA THR A 460 -6.50 11.38 -29.66
C THR A 460 -5.74 10.06 -29.83
N ASN A 461 -4.41 10.05 -29.72
CA ASN A 461 -3.60 8.82 -29.83
C ASN A 461 -3.92 7.84 -28.69
N ASN A 462 -4.14 8.35 -27.48
CA ASN A 462 -4.55 7.55 -26.32
C ASN A 462 -5.92 6.89 -26.59
N LEU A 463 -6.86 7.61 -27.21
CA LEU A 463 -8.15 7.05 -27.62
C LEU A 463 -8.00 5.93 -28.68
N GLU A 464 -7.06 6.05 -29.62
CA GLU A 464 -6.77 4.98 -30.59
C GLU A 464 -6.15 3.73 -29.96
N PHE A 465 -5.41 3.88 -28.86
CA PHE A 465 -4.96 2.73 -28.07
C PHE A 465 -6.13 2.07 -27.33
N LEU A 466 -6.96 2.85 -26.64
CA LEU A 466 -8.15 2.36 -25.93
C LEU A 466 -9.12 1.62 -26.88
N LEU A 467 -9.25 2.08 -28.13
CA LEU A 467 -10.03 1.42 -29.17
C LEU A 467 -9.56 0.01 -29.54
N LYS A 468 -8.33 -0.39 -29.21
CA LYS A 468 -7.77 -1.72 -29.48
C LYS A 468 -8.00 -2.71 -28.33
N ILE A 469 -8.35 -2.22 -27.13
CA ILE A 469 -8.63 -3.05 -25.95
C ILE A 469 -10.04 -3.64 -26.05
N ASP A 470 -10.22 -4.90 -25.66
CA ASP A 470 -11.52 -5.58 -25.67
C ASP A 470 -12.34 -5.30 -24.40
N PHE A 471 -12.83 -4.07 -24.28
CA PHE A 471 -13.64 -3.62 -23.15
C PHE A 471 -15.06 -4.19 -23.14
N SER A 472 -15.57 -4.47 -21.94
CA SER A 472 -17.01 -4.64 -21.72
C SER A 472 -17.80 -3.36 -22.04
N ALA A 473 -19.10 -3.48 -22.32
CA ALA A 473 -19.97 -2.34 -22.61
C ALA A 473 -19.92 -1.23 -21.54
N TYR A 474 -19.79 -1.57 -20.25
CA TYR A 474 -19.61 -0.58 -19.17
C TYR A 474 -18.26 0.15 -19.28
N ASN A 475 -17.17 -0.57 -19.54
CA ASN A 475 -15.85 0.05 -19.64
C ASN A 475 -15.76 0.94 -20.89
N LEU A 476 -16.42 0.57 -22.00
CA LEU A 476 -16.60 1.44 -23.17
C LEU A 476 -17.35 2.74 -22.83
N LEU A 477 -18.36 2.70 -21.96
CA LEU A 477 -19.05 3.90 -21.46
C LEU A 477 -18.11 4.82 -20.64
N GLU A 478 -17.21 4.27 -19.82
CA GLU A 478 -16.22 5.10 -19.11
C GLU A 478 -15.19 5.72 -20.08
N VAL A 479 -14.77 5.01 -21.13
CA VAL A 479 -13.92 5.59 -22.19
C VAL A 479 -14.65 6.69 -22.98
N MET A 480 -15.95 6.53 -23.26
CA MET A 480 -16.77 7.58 -23.86
C MET A 480 -16.96 8.79 -22.94
N ARG A 481 -17.13 8.58 -21.62
CA ARG A 481 -17.16 9.65 -20.61
C ARG A 481 -15.86 10.45 -20.57
N PHE A 482 -14.72 9.77 -20.70
CA PHE A 482 -13.41 10.41 -20.85
C PHE A 482 -13.37 11.24 -22.14
N ALA A 483 -13.65 10.65 -23.30
CA ALA A 483 -13.60 11.34 -24.59
C ALA A 483 -14.47 12.61 -24.63
N PHE A 484 -15.74 12.52 -24.19
CA PHE A 484 -16.64 13.66 -24.19
C PHE A 484 -16.26 14.74 -23.16
N ARG A 485 -15.78 14.37 -21.96
CA ARG A 485 -15.28 15.36 -20.98
C ARG A 485 -14.14 16.21 -21.54
N HIS A 486 -13.30 15.61 -22.37
CA HIS A 486 -12.17 16.28 -23.02
C HIS A 486 -12.47 16.78 -24.43
N ARG A 487 -13.76 16.84 -24.83
CA ARG A 487 -14.23 17.32 -26.15
C ARG A 487 -13.61 16.58 -27.35
N ILE A 488 -13.15 15.36 -27.15
CA ILE A 488 -12.68 14.49 -28.22
C ILE A 488 -13.91 13.92 -28.93
N VAL A 489 -14.37 14.61 -29.98
CA VAL A 489 -15.57 14.26 -30.75
C VAL A 489 -15.15 13.96 -32.19
N ASN A 490 -14.79 12.71 -32.46
CA ASN A 490 -14.28 12.26 -33.76
C ASN A 490 -14.79 10.86 -34.14
N ILE A 491 -14.46 10.39 -35.35
CA ILE A 491 -14.89 9.08 -35.86
C ILE A 491 -14.47 7.91 -34.96
N ASN A 492 -13.32 8.01 -34.31
CA ASN A 492 -12.81 7.01 -33.37
C ASN A 492 -13.66 6.96 -32.08
N THR A 493 -14.14 8.10 -31.60
CA THR A 493 -15.08 8.17 -30.48
C THR A 493 -16.41 7.51 -30.83
N PHE A 494 -16.93 7.70 -32.04
CA PHE A 494 -18.19 7.07 -32.47
C PHE A 494 -18.05 5.56 -32.75
N LYS A 495 -16.86 5.07 -33.13
CA LYS A 495 -16.57 3.62 -33.16
C LYS A 495 -16.74 2.95 -31.78
N LEU A 496 -16.54 3.67 -30.66
CA LEU A 496 -16.83 3.13 -29.33
C LEU A 496 -18.33 2.88 -29.12
N VAL A 497 -19.20 3.71 -29.73
CA VAL A 497 -20.65 3.50 -29.69
C VAL A 497 -21.03 2.24 -30.46
N ASP A 498 -20.51 2.06 -31.69
CA ASP A 498 -20.74 0.83 -32.49
C ASP A 498 -20.25 -0.43 -31.74
N ARG A 499 -19.04 -0.38 -31.17
CA ARG A 499 -18.50 -1.47 -30.33
C ARG A 499 -19.33 -1.72 -29.07
N MET A 500 -19.85 -0.69 -28.41
CA MET A 500 -20.70 -0.85 -27.22
C MET A 500 -22.01 -1.56 -27.58
N LEU A 501 -22.61 -1.24 -28.73
CA LEU A 501 -23.83 -1.88 -29.20
C LEU A 501 -23.60 -3.37 -29.51
N HIS A 502 -22.53 -3.72 -30.22
CA HIS A 502 -22.09 -5.12 -30.42
C HIS A 502 -21.75 -5.85 -29.11
N GLN A 503 -21.14 -5.19 -28.13
CA GLN A 503 -20.91 -5.76 -26.79
C GLN A 503 -22.19 -5.86 -25.93
N THR A 504 -23.30 -5.25 -26.38
CA THR A 504 -24.61 -5.36 -25.71
C THR A 504 -25.47 -6.44 -26.32
N TRP A 505 -25.42 -6.58 -27.65
CA TRP A 505 -26.12 -7.58 -28.44
C TRP A 505 -25.11 -8.33 -29.30
N ASP A 506 -24.90 -9.62 -29.01
CA ASP A 506 -24.11 -10.51 -29.86
C ASP A 506 -24.86 -10.71 -31.20
N VAL A 507 -24.51 -9.87 -32.19
CA VAL A 507 -25.12 -9.87 -33.52
C VAL A 507 -24.89 -11.21 -34.23
N ASP A 508 -23.79 -11.92 -33.97
CA ASP A 508 -23.51 -13.22 -34.56
C ASP A 508 -24.36 -14.34 -33.96
N ALA A 509 -24.61 -14.31 -32.65
CA ALA A 509 -25.58 -15.21 -32.00
C ALA A 509 -27.00 -14.91 -32.46
N LEU A 510 -27.39 -13.63 -32.55
CA LEU A 510 -28.70 -13.21 -33.04
C LEU A 510 -28.91 -13.57 -34.53
N ASN A 511 -27.88 -13.47 -35.38
CA ASN A 511 -27.89 -13.95 -36.76
C ASN A 511 -28.13 -15.48 -36.84
N ARG A 512 -27.51 -16.26 -35.94
CA ARG A 512 -27.73 -17.72 -35.86
C ARG A 512 -29.14 -18.06 -35.37
N GLN A 513 -29.63 -17.37 -34.34
CA GLN A 513 -30.99 -17.57 -33.82
C GLN A 513 -32.06 -17.17 -34.84
N ALA A 514 -31.88 -16.04 -35.52
CA ALA A 514 -32.78 -15.60 -36.59
C ALA A 514 -32.78 -16.57 -37.77
N SER A 515 -31.62 -17.11 -38.19
CA SER A 515 -31.58 -18.07 -39.31
C SER A 515 -32.21 -19.43 -38.97
N VAL A 516 -32.10 -19.91 -37.73
CA VAL A 516 -32.85 -21.08 -37.24
C VAL A 516 -34.37 -20.81 -37.26
N ALA A 517 -34.82 -19.70 -36.66
CA ALA A 517 -36.25 -19.33 -36.64
C ALA A 517 -36.82 -19.06 -38.05
N HIS A 518 -35.99 -18.66 -39.02
CA HIS A 518 -36.39 -18.44 -40.40
C HIS A 518 -36.45 -19.72 -41.24
N SER A 519 -35.88 -20.83 -40.78
CA SER A 519 -36.10 -22.14 -41.41
C SER A 519 -37.55 -22.62 -41.28
N GLU A 520 -38.27 -22.15 -40.26
CA GLU A 520 -39.66 -22.52 -39.95
C GLU A 520 -40.71 -21.57 -40.57
N GLN A 521 -40.33 -20.33 -40.96
CA GLN A 521 -41.27 -19.30 -41.44
C GLN A 521 -41.06 -18.94 -42.93
N LYS A 522 -41.69 -19.73 -43.81
CA LYS A 522 -41.53 -19.62 -45.28
C LYS A 522 -42.16 -18.40 -45.98
N HIS A 523 -42.83 -17.49 -45.26
CA HIS A 523 -43.57 -16.38 -45.86
C HIS A 523 -43.39 -15.04 -45.12
N THR A 524 -42.41 -14.23 -45.53
CA THR A 524 -42.46 -12.74 -45.47
C THR A 524 -41.25 -12.14 -46.19
N SER A 525 -41.42 -11.72 -47.45
CA SER A 525 -40.34 -11.14 -48.27
C SER A 525 -39.83 -9.78 -47.76
N THR A 526 -40.63 -9.06 -46.97
CA THR A 526 -40.33 -7.71 -46.45
C THR A 526 -39.39 -7.68 -45.25
N LEU A 527 -39.26 -8.78 -44.49
CA LEU A 527 -38.32 -8.88 -43.37
C LEU A 527 -36.87 -9.07 -43.83
N ARG A 528 -36.66 -9.52 -45.07
CA ARG A 528 -35.35 -9.91 -45.63
C ARG A 528 -34.35 -8.74 -45.78
N ASN A 529 -34.82 -7.49 -45.66
CA ASN A 529 -34.02 -6.27 -45.81
C ASN A 529 -33.93 -5.42 -44.51
N ASP A 530 -34.54 -5.84 -43.39
CA ASP A 530 -34.53 -5.11 -42.12
C ASP A 530 -33.89 -5.96 -41.01
N ASP A 531 -32.55 -5.90 -40.95
CA ASP A 531 -31.72 -6.64 -40.01
C ASP A 531 -32.08 -6.36 -38.54
N PHE A 532 -32.33 -5.10 -38.18
CA PHE A 532 -32.71 -4.71 -36.84
C PHE A 532 -34.05 -5.34 -36.40
N ARG A 533 -35.06 -5.40 -37.28
CA ARG A 533 -36.32 -6.09 -36.95
C ARG A 533 -36.13 -7.58 -36.75
N MET A 534 -35.19 -8.22 -37.45
CA MET A 534 -34.82 -9.61 -37.22
C MET A 534 -34.13 -9.77 -35.84
N TYR A 535 -33.13 -8.95 -35.54
CA TYR A 535 -32.39 -8.99 -34.27
C TYR A 535 -33.29 -8.70 -33.07
N TYR A 536 -34.13 -7.67 -33.14
CA TYR A 536 -35.08 -7.33 -32.08
C TYR A 536 -36.08 -8.46 -31.79
N ARG A 537 -36.50 -9.22 -32.81
CA ARG A 537 -37.39 -10.39 -32.65
C ARG A 537 -36.69 -11.62 -32.07
N ALA A 538 -35.43 -11.86 -32.45
CA ALA A 538 -34.63 -12.97 -31.94
C ALA A 538 -34.14 -12.72 -30.50
N SER A 539 -33.89 -11.46 -30.13
CA SER A 539 -33.37 -11.06 -28.82
C SER A 539 -34.32 -11.38 -27.66
N SER A 540 -33.76 -11.81 -26.52
CA SER A 540 -34.55 -12.00 -25.30
C SER A 540 -34.97 -10.67 -24.69
N GLU A 541 -35.94 -10.69 -23.78
CA GLU A 541 -36.38 -9.45 -23.11
C GLU A 541 -35.27 -8.82 -22.25
N LYS A 542 -34.37 -9.66 -21.71
CA LYS A 542 -33.17 -9.21 -20.99
C LYS A 542 -32.22 -8.45 -21.91
N ASP A 543 -32.04 -8.91 -23.14
CA ASP A 543 -31.13 -8.28 -24.11
C ASP A 543 -31.71 -6.95 -24.60
N LYS A 544 -33.03 -6.86 -24.83
CA LYS A 544 -33.71 -5.59 -25.14
C LYS A 544 -33.57 -4.58 -24.02
N GLN A 545 -33.73 -5.02 -22.76
CA GLN A 545 -33.51 -4.18 -21.59
C GLN A 545 -32.04 -3.72 -21.49
N ALA A 546 -31.07 -4.60 -21.78
CA ALA A 546 -29.65 -4.24 -21.81
C ALA A 546 -29.33 -3.18 -22.88
N LEU A 547 -29.89 -3.30 -24.09
CA LEU A 547 -29.77 -2.29 -25.15
C LEU A 547 -30.34 -0.95 -24.70
N LEU A 548 -31.57 -0.93 -24.17
CA LEU A 548 -32.21 0.29 -23.68
C LEU A 548 -31.44 0.93 -22.51
N PHE A 549 -30.88 0.10 -21.61
CA PHE A 549 -30.06 0.57 -20.49
C PHE A 549 -28.75 1.21 -20.96
N ASN A 550 -28.03 0.58 -21.89
CA ASN A 550 -26.77 1.13 -22.40
C ASN A 550 -26.99 2.39 -23.26
N LEU A 551 -28.08 2.45 -24.04
CA LEU A 551 -28.51 3.69 -24.71
C LEU A 551 -28.89 4.80 -23.72
N GLN A 552 -29.56 4.45 -22.61
CA GLN A 552 -29.88 5.41 -21.55
C GLN A 552 -28.62 5.90 -20.81
N ALA A 553 -27.65 5.03 -20.55
CA ALA A 553 -26.37 5.39 -19.93
C ALA A 553 -25.50 6.26 -20.85
N LEU A 554 -25.54 6.01 -22.17
CA LEU A 554 -24.91 6.87 -23.18
C LEU A 554 -25.62 8.23 -23.26
N ALA A 555 -26.95 8.27 -23.32
CA ALA A 555 -27.73 9.51 -23.29
C ALA A 555 -27.44 10.37 -22.05
N GLN A 556 -27.39 9.74 -20.87
CA GLN A 556 -27.00 10.42 -19.64
C GLN A 556 -25.58 10.99 -19.74
N THR A 557 -24.65 10.22 -20.33
CA THR A 557 -23.26 10.62 -20.52
C THR A 557 -23.13 11.82 -21.48
N ILE A 558 -23.94 11.87 -22.55
CA ILE A 558 -24.00 13.01 -23.49
C ILE A 558 -24.62 14.25 -22.81
N SER A 559 -25.68 14.07 -22.00
CA SER A 559 -26.41 15.16 -21.32
C SER A 559 -25.61 15.93 -20.25
N LEU A 560 -24.38 15.51 -19.96
CA LEU A 560 -23.46 16.20 -19.04
C LEU A 560 -22.58 17.24 -19.74
N GLY A 561 -22.61 17.30 -21.08
CA GLY A 561 -21.91 18.33 -21.86
C GLY A 561 -22.63 19.67 -21.85
N SER A 562 -21.96 20.72 -22.34
CA SER A 562 -22.64 21.97 -22.70
C SER A 562 -23.65 21.74 -23.85
N PRO A 563 -24.59 22.67 -24.10
CA PRO A 563 -25.48 22.58 -25.26
C PRO A 563 -24.73 22.47 -26.60
N GLU A 564 -23.59 23.16 -26.75
CA GLU A 564 -22.65 23.03 -27.88
C GLU A 564 -22.07 21.62 -27.98
N ASP A 565 -21.49 21.11 -26.88
CA ASP A 565 -20.81 19.82 -26.85
C ASP A 565 -21.82 18.69 -27.14
N THR A 566 -23.02 18.77 -26.55
CA THR A 566 -24.15 17.86 -26.80
C THR A 566 -24.57 17.87 -28.27
N ALA A 567 -24.81 19.05 -28.85
CA ALA A 567 -25.21 19.17 -30.26
C ALA A 567 -24.10 18.64 -31.20
N SER A 568 -22.84 18.95 -30.91
CA SER A 568 -21.67 18.45 -31.65
C SER A 568 -21.60 16.91 -31.64
N ILE A 569 -21.78 16.28 -30.48
CA ILE A 569 -21.80 14.82 -30.32
C ILE A 569 -22.96 14.20 -31.11
N LEU A 570 -24.18 14.75 -31.00
CA LEU A 570 -25.35 14.23 -31.71
C LEU A 570 -25.24 14.40 -33.24
N ASN A 571 -24.76 15.55 -33.71
CA ASN A 571 -24.50 15.81 -35.13
C ASN A 571 -23.44 14.85 -35.69
N GLY A 572 -22.33 14.67 -34.97
CA GLY A 572 -21.25 13.78 -35.37
C GLY A 572 -21.68 12.31 -35.37
N LEU A 573 -22.43 11.88 -34.35
CA LEU A 573 -22.95 10.51 -34.26
C LEU A 573 -23.98 10.22 -35.36
N ARG A 574 -24.88 11.16 -35.68
CA ARG A 574 -25.82 11.00 -36.81
C ARG A 574 -25.06 10.75 -38.10
N LYS A 575 -24.11 11.64 -38.41
CA LYS A 575 -23.25 11.52 -39.59
C LYS A 575 -22.46 10.21 -39.61
N PHE A 576 -21.96 9.75 -38.46
CA PHE A 576 -21.24 8.47 -38.35
C PHE A 576 -22.13 7.25 -38.62
N MET A 577 -23.37 7.25 -38.10
CA MET A 577 -24.30 6.14 -38.32
C MET A 577 -24.69 5.98 -39.79
N ASP A 578 -24.61 7.04 -40.60
CA ASP A 578 -24.84 6.99 -42.04
C ASP A 578 -23.60 6.48 -42.85
N LEU A 579 -22.42 6.37 -42.24
CA LEU A 579 -21.22 5.80 -42.88
C LEU A 579 -21.21 4.26 -42.87
N GLU A 580 -20.46 3.67 -43.80
CA GLU A 580 -20.17 2.22 -43.83
C GLU A 580 -19.36 1.73 -42.62
N SER A 581 -18.72 2.65 -41.88
CA SER A 581 -17.98 2.34 -40.65
C SER A 581 -18.87 2.03 -39.43
N PHE A 582 -20.18 2.30 -39.51
CA PHE A 582 -21.15 1.87 -38.50
C PHE A 582 -21.70 0.51 -38.91
N THR A 583 -21.42 -0.53 -38.12
CA THR A 583 -21.60 -1.92 -38.53
C THR A 583 -22.68 -2.67 -37.75
N PHE A 584 -23.15 -2.14 -36.61
CA PHE A 584 -24.13 -2.80 -35.74
C PHE A 584 -25.45 -3.12 -36.45
N VAL A 585 -26.01 -2.17 -37.20
CA VAL A 585 -27.19 -2.37 -38.06
C VAL A 585 -27.10 -1.56 -39.35
N LYS A 586 -27.51 -2.16 -40.46
CA LYS A 586 -27.52 -1.57 -41.79
C LYS A 586 -28.86 -0.94 -42.14
N SER A 587 -29.97 -1.47 -41.61
CA SER A 587 -31.31 -0.94 -41.85
C SER A 587 -31.48 0.50 -41.36
N ALA A 588 -32.11 1.34 -42.19
CA ALA A 588 -32.51 2.69 -41.79
C ALA A 588 -33.46 2.67 -40.59
N THR A 589 -34.32 1.64 -40.48
CA THR A 589 -35.19 1.41 -39.32
C THR A 589 -34.40 1.30 -38.02
N GLY A 590 -33.36 0.45 -37.99
CA GLY A 590 -32.52 0.25 -36.80
C GLY A 590 -31.71 1.49 -36.45
N LYS A 591 -31.07 2.11 -37.45
CA LYS A 591 -30.31 3.35 -37.28
C LYS A 591 -31.17 4.47 -36.68
N ASN A 592 -32.36 4.72 -37.23
CA ASN A 592 -33.29 5.69 -36.67
C ASN A 592 -33.74 5.28 -35.27
N TYR A 593 -34.23 4.04 -35.03
CA TYR A 593 -34.67 3.61 -33.70
C TYR A 593 -33.64 3.86 -32.59
N ILE A 594 -32.37 3.52 -32.86
CA ILE A 594 -31.25 3.69 -31.91
C ILE A 594 -31.01 5.18 -31.63
N PHE A 595 -30.90 5.97 -32.70
CA PHE A 595 -30.61 7.40 -32.61
C PHE A 595 -31.75 8.18 -31.96
N ASP A 596 -32.99 7.89 -32.35
CA ASP A 596 -34.23 8.48 -31.84
C ASP A 596 -34.40 8.24 -30.34
N ARG A 597 -34.13 7.01 -29.88
CA ARG A 597 -34.11 6.66 -28.45
C ARG A 597 -33.01 7.38 -27.69
N LEU A 598 -31.82 7.50 -28.28
CA LEU A 598 -30.70 8.22 -27.67
C LEU A 598 -31.00 9.71 -27.52
N VAL A 599 -31.51 10.37 -28.56
CA VAL A 599 -31.91 11.78 -28.54
C VAL A 599 -32.99 12.03 -27.50
N ALA A 600 -34.09 11.26 -27.51
CA ALA A 600 -35.19 11.41 -26.55
C ALA A 600 -34.71 11.28 -25.09
N ARG A 601 -33.86 10.29 -24.81
CA ARG A 601 -33.27 10.13 -23.46
C ARG A 601 -32.30 11.24 -23.11
N THR A 602 -31.55 11.78 -24.08
CA THR A 602 -30.59 12.88 -23.84
C THR A 602 -31.34 14.14 -23.42
N MET A 603 -32.41 14.51 -24.13
CA MET A 603 -33.25 15.67 -23.77
C MET A 603 -33.90 15.50 -22.39
N HIS A 604 -34.46 14.31 -22.11
CA HIS A 604 -35.00 13.99 -20.80
C HIS A 604 -33.97 14.17 -19.66
N PHE A 605 -32.72 13.77 -19.86
CA PHE A 605 -31.66 13.98 -18.85
C PHE A 605 -31.21 15.44 -18.76
N ILE A 606 -31.13 16.19 -19.86
CA ILE A 606 -30.84 17.64 -19.82
C ILE A 606 -31.88 18.37 -18.97
N TYR A 607 -33.17 18.10 -19.21
CA TYR A 607 -34.25 18.66 -18.39
C TYR A 607 -34.14 18.22 -16.92
N LYS A 608 -33.95 16.92 -16.67
CA LYS A 608 -33.82 16.36 -15.31
C LYS A 608 -32.64 16.95 -14.52
N ASN A 609 -31.50 17.19 -15.16
CA ASN A 609 -30.33 17.82 -14.54
C ASN A 609 -30.63 19.25 -14.05
N HIS A 610 -31.65 19.91 -14.62
CA HIS A 610 -32.14 21.24 -14.24
C HIS A 610 -33.50 21.19 -13.50
N SER A 611 -33.87 20.05 -12.91
CA SER A 611 -35.19 19.87 -12.25
C SER A 611 -35.50 20.85 -11.12
N HIS A 612 -34.48 21.47 -10.50
CA HIS A 612 -34.66 22.55 -9.51
C HIS A 612 -34.94 23.93 -10.14
N MET A 613 -34.69 24.10 -11.44
CA MET A 613 -34.86 25.35 -12.20
C MET A 613 -35.36 25.01 -13.61
N ALA A 614 -36.55 24.42 -13.72
CA ALA A 614 -37.01 23.74 -14.94
C ALA A 614 -36.95 24.59 -16.23
N LYS A 615 -37.22 25.91 -16.13
CA LYS A 615 -37.01 26.90 -17.22
C LYS A 615 -35.60 26.86 -17.82
N GLN A 616 -34.55 26.62 -17.03
CA GLN A 616 -33.18 26.43 -17.53
C GLN A 616 -33.03 25.13 -18.32
N GLY A 617 -33.69 24.05 -17.90
CA GLY A 617 -33.73 22.79 -18.65
C GLY A 617 -34.40 22.95 -20.02
N VAL A 618 -35.52 23.67 -20.08
CA VAL A 618 -36.20 24.05 -21.33
C VAL A 618 -35.29 24.93 -22.21
N MET A 619 -34.60 25.91 -21.63
CA MET A 619 -33.64 26.75 -22.37
C MET A 619 -32.47 25.94 -22.92
N ALA A 620 -31.90 25.02 -22.14
CA ALA A 620 -30.79 24.16 -22.58
C ALA A 620 -31.22 23.22 -23.73
N ILE A 621 -32.41 22.62 -23.68
CA ILE A 621 -32.95 21.82 -24.80
C ILE A 621 -33.16 22.69 -26.05
N ARG A 622 -33.72 23.89 -25.89
CA ARG A 622 -33.90 24.84 -27.01
C ARG A 622 -32.57 25.25 -27.64
N GLU A 623 -31.53 25.40 -26.83
CA GLU A 623 -30.19 25.74 -27.27
C GLU A 623 -29.45 24.58 -27.96
N VAL A 624 -29.65 23.34 -27.50
CA VAL A 624 -29.20 22.16 -28.24
C VAL A 624 -29.91 22.09 -29.59
N LEU A 625 -31.24 22.24 -29.61
CA LEU A 625 -32.06 22.20 -30.84
C LEU A 625 -31.60 23.22 -31.88
N SER A 626 -31.24 24.45 -31.48
CA SER A 626 -30.76 25.49 -32.39
C SER A 626 -29.36 25.21 -32.98
N LYS A 627 -28.63 24.23 -32.43
CA LYS A 627 -27.27 23.82 -32.83
C LYS A 627 -27.25 22.43 -33.51
N LEU A 628 -28.41 21.79 -33.71
CA LEU A 628 -28.51 20.54 -34.49
C LEU A 628 -28.46 20.83 -35.99
N ASN A 629 -27.68 20.03 -36.73
CA ASN A 629 -27.50 20.11 -38.18
C ASN A 629 -28.51 19.21 -38.94
N PHE A 630 -29.54 18.71 -38.25
CA PHE A 630 -30.58 17.85 -38.77
C PHE A 630 -31.92 18.21 -38.11
N ASP A 631 -33.02 18.04 -38.84
CA ASP A 631 -34.34 18.24 -38.24
C ASP A 631 -34.66 17.13 -37.24
N SER A 632 -35.04 17.52 -36.02
CA SER A 632 -35.25 16.61 -34.90
C SER A 632 -36.62 16.83 -34.29
N THR A 633 -37.62 16.21 -34.92
CA THR A 633 -39.01 16.15 -34.42
C THR A 633 -39.09 15.63 -32.99
N ILE A 634 -38.16 14.76 -32.58
CA ILE A 634 -38.05 14.23 -31.22
C ILE A 634 -37.57 15.30 -30.24
N THR A 635 -36.54 16.07 -30.60
CA THR A 635 -36.05 17.17 -29.76
C THR A 635 -37.11 18.26 -29.63
N GLN A 636 -37.81 18.57 -30.72
CA GLN A 636 -38.97 19.47 -30.72
C GLN A 636 -40.09 18.93 -29.81
N ALA A 637 -40.43 17.64 -29.93
CA ALA A 637 -41.47 17.00 -29.11
C ALA A 637 -41.11 17.02 -27.62
N SER A 638 -39.87 16.67 -27.24
CA SER A 638 -39.42 16.77 -25.85
C SER A 638 -39.36 18.21 -25.35
N LEU A 639 -39.00 19.18 -26.20
CA LEU A 639 -39.08 20.60 -25.84
C LEU A 639 -40.52 21.02 -25.56
N PHE A 640 -41.48 20.65 -26.42
CA PHE A 640 -42.91 20.92 -26.18
C PHE A 640 -43.44 20.18 -24.95
N GLU A 641 -43.10 18.91 -24.75
CA GLU A 641 -43.48 18.11 -23.58
C GLU A 641 -43.04 18.78 -22.27
N HIS A 642 -41.80 19.28 -22.21
CA HIS A 642 -41.27 19.96 -21.03
C HIS A 642 -41.79 21.40 -20.87
N ILE A 643 -42.09 22.13 -21.95
CA ILE A 643 -42.82 23.41 -21.84
C ILE A 643 -44.23 23.20 -21.31
N VAL A 644 -44.97 22.18 -21.77
CA VAL A 644 -46.31 21.83 -21.26
C VAL A 644 -46.25 21.46 -19.76
N TYR A 645 -45.17 20.80 -19.33
CA TYR A 645 -44.96 20.42 -17.93
C TYR A 645 -44.66 21.63 -17.02
N ASP A 646 -43.90 22.60 -17.52
CA ASP A 646 -43.48 23.80 -16.78
C ASP A 646 -44.54 24.91 -16.77
N ASP A 647 -45.22 25.14 -17.90
CA ASP A 647 -46.18 26.21 -18.11
C ASP A 647 -47.31 25.77 -19.08
N PRO A 648 -48.31 25.01 -18.58
CA PRO A 648 -49.40 24.53 -19.41
C PRO A 648 -50.29 25.65 -19.96
N GLU A 649 -50.33 26.83 -19.34
CA GLU A 649 -51.15 27.96 -19.80
C GLU A 649 -50.60 28.55 -21.11
N ILE A 650 -49.27 28.74 -21.22
CA ILE A 650 -48.64 29.15 -22.48
C ILE A 650 -48.97 28.19 -23.63
N CYS A 651 -48.92 26.87 -23.37
CA CYS A 651 -49.27 25.87 -24.39
C CYS A 651 -50.75 25.89 -24.78
N ILE A 652 -51.64 26.09 -23.80
CA ILE A 652 -53.08 26.28 -24.05
C ILE A 652 -53.33 27.53 -24.92
N ASP A 653 -52.62 28.64 -24.69
CA ASP A 653 -52.78 29.87 -25.46
C ASP A 653 -52.17 29.78 -26.87
N ILE A 654 -51.06 29.07 -27.04
CA ILE A 654 -50.54 28.70 -28.37
C ILE A 654 -51.57 27.85 -29.12
N LEU A 655 -52.17 26.84 -28.49
CA LEU A 655 -53.20 26.00 -29.10
C LEU A 655 -54.47 26.78 -29.46
N LYS A 656 -54.95 27.68 -28.58
CA LYS A 656 -56.05 28.61 -28.91
C LYS A 656 -55.72 29.50 -30.11
N THR A 657 -54.47 29.95 -30.24
CA THR A 657 -54.03 30.83 -31.33
C THR A 657 -53.91 30.07 -32.66
N ILE A 658 -53.42 28.84 -32.64
CA ILE A 658 -53.41 27.94 -33.80
C ILE A 658 -54.83 27.55 -34.21
N GLY A 659 -55.71 27.28 -33.23
CA GLY A 659 -57.14 26.99 -33.48
C GLY A 659 -57.91 28.19 -34.06
N ARG A 660 -57.49 29.42 -33.78
CA ARG A 660 -58.02 30.66 -34.39
C ARG A 660 -57.47 30.95 -35.79
N THR A 661 -56.31 30.39 -36.16
CA THR A 661 -55.68 30.61 -37.47
C THR A 661 -55.93 29.48 -38.47
N ARG A 662 -56.40 28.32 -38.01
CA ARG A 662 -56.97 27.25 -38.86
C ARG A 662 -58.50 27.19 -38.71
N HIS A 663 -59.19 28.14 -39.36
CA HIS A 663 -60.50 27.82 -39.91
C HIS A 663 -60.31 27.05 -41.23
N PHE A 664 -61.22 26.12 -41.50
CA PHE A 664 -61.14 25.09 -42.56
C PHE A 664 -61.12 25.67 -43.97
#